data_AF-A0A7G4A0L1-F1
#
_entry.id   AF-A0A7G4A0L1-F1
#
_cell.length_a   1.000
_cell.length_b   1.000
_cell.length_c   1.000
_cell.angle_alpha   90.00
_cell.angle_beta   90.00
_cell.angle_gamma   90.00
#
_symmetry.space_group_name_H-M   'P 1'
#
loop_
_entity.id
_entity.type
_entity.pdbx_description
1 polymer ?
#
loop_
_entity_poly.entity_id
_entity_poly.type
_entity_poly.pdbx_seq_one_letter_code
_entity_poly.pdbx_strand_id
1 'polypeptide(L)'
;MGKTAIPQDIRQNEINCICTVLNHHSVRTTQDLTINFDQIIEQIRKNPQIFKENYTPEECFEILKKAIVSYSNVYAYKINLKEEHKVALTAALKKDKVESPPLPKDDLSKVTMGYDRLEIALENEKRISKDILHVLKGKDFAVVPQIIIGSGDTGTTLWLEKFKEHHGTSQSQLEKGQLPPVLIIGSDAGSWRHDYTLAQPHSILERPTAKENASIYLSTDYYQENPHANGRHVYQANQVNLAFTEAPLLRASIVRIEKRSNHLGDWKAPEQEYRLIVKTPEGIKSIYANELNICTGLGPARNTISGSLIPTKQFESLNKFNPTKGFTPVVDGNQFILTDTEEHSKTSRKIVIYGGGGTAAACYRKGFFGHDVHTETMEFNKTTQKNSVVWIAKQFDKAGTGKLATTALTTAKKRDELIQAELTKIELQTNGTLLLTFRSVSPDSQAIKIFDMECDQLIYSIGQDDSLVRNICKEVEGDLSLVYDKNGMLLNVCSADKKVIFFGAAAMAVREKEYMDATWKWLQSENIGGDVGPGSMPPSRAQIKCYSFWSGHKPTSINANIDGHHLIIEFLERGGVEKTKAEQFVKELLQWRKTSTCGAPHSIISELLKTHKLDQIIEIKGHVHLVLKTPRFREPIFLIT
;
A
#
# COMPACT_ATOMS: atom_id res chain seq x y z
N MET A 1 37.61 11.60 23.22
CA MET A 1 37.59 10.98 21.89
C MET A 1 36.15 10.63 21.58
N GLY A 2 35.57 11.17 20.50
CA GLY A 2 34.18 10.86 20.15
C GLY A 2 34.05 9.41 19.67
N LYS A 3 32.89 8.78 19.90
CA LYS A 3 32.53 7.55 19.19
C LYS A 3 32.37 7.92 17.71
N THR A 4 33.29 7.49 16.85
CA THR A 4 33.13 7.61 15.40
C THR A 4 31.91 6.81 15.00
N ALA A 5 30.84 7.52 14.64
CA ALA A 5 29.62 6.91 14.13
C ALA A 5 29.75 6.74 12.62
N ILE A 6 29.21 5.62 12.11
CA ILE A 6 28.96 5.47 10.67
C ILE A 6 28.03 6.63 10.23
N PRO A 7 28.28 7.30 9.10
CA PRO A 7 27.40 8.36 8.59
C PRO A 7 25.95 7.92 8.53
N GLN A 8 25.03 8.79 8.98
CA GLN A 8 23.60 8.43 9.07
C GLN A 8 22.93 8.29 7.69
N ASP A 9 23.58 8.79 6.64
CA ASP A 9 23.10 8.85 5.27
C ASP A 9 23.80 7.87 4.31
N ILE A 10 24.56 6.89 4.82
CA ILE A 10 24.97 5.71 4.04
C ILE A 10 23.85 4.66 4.07
N ARG A 11 23.29 4.33 2.90
CA ARG A 11 22.11 3.47 2.77
C ARG A 11 22.52 2.03 2.45
N GLN A 12 21.56 1.14 2.20
CA GLN A 12 21.86 -0.29 2.07
C GLN A 12 22.44 -0.62 0.69
N ASN A 13 22.03 0.09 -0.37
CA ASN A 13 22.59 -0.13 -1.70
C ASN A 13 24.09 0.20 -1.78
N GLU A 14 24.58 1.28 -1.14
CA GLU A 14 26.02 1.57 -1.12
C GLU A 14 26.83 0.47 -0.41
N ILE A 15 26.30 -0.07 0.68
CA ILE A 15 26.91 -1.20 1.40
C ILE A 15 26.92 -2.46 0.51
N ASN A 16 25.82 -2.74 -0.20
CA ASN A 16 25.74 -3.85 -1.14
C ASN A 16 26.73 -3.68 -2.31
N CYS A 17 26.91 -2.46 -2.84
CA CYS A 17 27.92 -2.20 -3.86
C CYS A 17 29.33 -2.56 -3.38
N ILE A 18 29.69 -2.23 -2.12
CA ILE A 18 30.99 -2.67 -1.54
C ILE A 18 31.05 -4.20 -1.46
N CYS A 19 29.99 -4.86 -0.98
CA CYS A 19 29.92 -6.33 -0.94
C CYS A 19 30.10 -6.98 -2.32
N THR A 20 29.53 -6.39 -3.38
CA THR A 20 29.71 -6.84 -4.76
C THR A 20 31.16 -6.69 -5.23
N VAL A 21 31.84 -5.59 -4.90
CA VAL A 21 33.27 -5.40 -5.19
C VAL A 21 34.13 -6.43 -4.43
N LEU A 22 33.87 -6.66 -3.14
CA LEU A 22 34.57 -7.69 -2.35
C LEU A 22 34.39 -9.09 -2.96
N ASN A 23 33.18 -9.41 -3.43
CA ASN A 23 32.87 -10.68 -4.09
C ASN A 23 33.54 -10.81 -5.47
N HIS A 24 33.55 -9.73 -6.26
CA HIS A 24 34.23 -9.69 -7.56
C HIS A 24 35.74 -9.96 -7.42
N HIS A 25 36.38 -9.37 -6.41
CA HIS A 25 37.79 -9.65 -6.05
C HIS A 25 37.99 -10.96 -5.28
N SER A 26 36.94 -11.79 -5.10
CA SER A 26 37.00 -13.09 -4.40
C SER A 26 37.64 -13.03 -3.00
N VAL A 27 37.38 -11.95 -2.25
CA VAL A 27 37.94 -11.75 -0.91
C VAL A 27 37.33 -12.75 0.07
N ARG A 28 38.12 -13.73 0.57
CA ARG A 28 37.63 -14.74 1.53
C ARG A 28 38.30 -14.61 2.90
N THR A 29 39.48 -14.02 2.93
CA THR A 29 40.34 -13.87 4.10
C THR A 29 40.83 -12.43 4.27
N THR A 30 41.39 -12.13 5.44
CA THR A 30 42.09 -10.86 5.69
C THR A 30 43.29 -10.66 4.74
N GLN A 31 43.92 -11.75 4.29
CA GLN A 31 45.05 -11.68 3.35
C GLN A 31 44.59 -11.28 1.95
N ASP A 32 43.48 -11.85 1.46
CA ASP A 32 42.91 -11.50 0.15
C ASP A 32 42.48 -10.03 0.11
N LEU A 33 41.90 -9.53 1.21
CA LEU A 33 41.56 -8.11 1.36
C LEU A 33 42.82 -7.24 1.27
N THR A 34 43.91 -7.63 1.93
CA THR A 34 45.18 -6.88 1.94
C THR A 34 45.83 -6.86 0.55
N ILE A 35 45.83 -7.99 -0.17
CA ILE A 35 46.38 -8.10 -1.53
C ILE A 35 45.61 -7.24 -2.53
N ASN A 36 44.28 -7.24 -2.45
CA ASN A 36 43.42 -6.55 -3.42
C ASN A 36 43.01 -5.13 -2.98
N PHE A 37 43.50 -4.64 -1.84
CA PHE A 37 42.94 -3.46 -1.16
C PHE A 37 42.84 -2.22 -2.06
N ASP A 38 43.94 -1.85 -2.72
CA ASP A 38 43.97 -0.67 -3.59
C ASP A 38 43.00 -0.79 -4.78
N GLN A 39 42.86 -1.97 -5.38
CA GLN A 39 41.92 -2.23 -6.48
C GLN A 39 40.46 -2.16 -5.99
N ILE A 40 40.19 -2.70 -4.80
CA ILE A 40 38.87 -2.63 -4.14
C ILE A 40 38.50 -1.16 -3.87
N ILE A 41 39.41 -0.36 -3.31
CA ILE A 41 39.14 1.05 -3.05
C ILE A 41 38.98 1.84 -4.35
N GLU A 42 39.79 1.56 -5.39
CA GLU A 42 39.63 2.19 -6.70
C GLU A 42 38.25 1.88 -7.30
N GLN A 43 37.79 0.62 -7.26
CA GLN A 43 36.47 0.24 -7.75
C GLN A 43 35.33 0.85 -6.92
N ILE A 44 35.45 0.93 -5.60
CA ILE A 44 34.45 1.59 -4.73
C ILE A 44 34.36 3.09 -5.06
N ARG A 45 35.50 3.77 -5.27
CA ARG A 45 35.56 5.20 -5.62
C ARG A 45 34.90 5.53 -6.97
N LYS A 46 34.64 4.53 -7.83
CA LYS A 46 33.84 4.71 -9.05
C LYS A 46 32.36 5.03 -8.76
N ASN A 47 31.84 4.72 -7.58
CA ASN A 47 30.53 5.18 -7.12
C ASN A 47 30.68 6.32 -6.08
N PRO A 48 30.47 7.60 -6.47
CA PRO A 48 30.64 8.74 -5.56
C PRO A 48 29.60 8.81 -4.43
N GLN A 49 28.55 7.97 -4.45
CA GLN A 49 27.58 7.90 -3.34
C GLN A 49 28.12 7.12 -2.12
N ILE A 50 29.14 6.28 -2.31
CA ILE A 50 29.70 5.45 -1.23
C ILE A 50 30.68 6.25 -0.38
N PHE A 51 31.67 6.88 -1.01
CA PHE A 51 32.61 7.80 -0.37
C PHE A 51 32.30 9.22 -0.86
N LYS A 52 31.27 9.82 -0.25
CA LYS A 52 30.80 11.16 -0.59
C LYS A 52 31.86 12.21 -0.26
N GLU A 53 31.88 13.31 -1.01
CA GLU A 53 32.90 14.37 -0.87
C GLU A 53 32.95 15.02 0.52
N ASN A 54 31.84 14.97 1.26
CA ASN A 54 31.72 15.50 2.62
C ASN A 54 32.13 14.49 3.73
N TYR A 55 32.46 13.24 3.40
CA TYR A 55 32.86 12.24 4.39
C TYR A 55 34.37 12.31 4.69
N THR A 56 34.71 12.18 5.96
CA THR A 56 36.10 12.05 6.44
C THR A 56 36.68 10.65 6.15
N PRO A 57 38.03 10.49 6.13
CA PRO A 57 38.66 9.17 6.00
C PRO A 57 38.22 8.18 7.08
N GLU A 58 38.01 8.65 8.32
CA GLU A 58 37.43 7.90 9.44
C GLU A 58 36.03 7.35 9.11
N GLU A 59 35.14 8.19 8.56
CA GLU A 59 33.79 7.79 8.18
C GLU A 59 33.80 6.77 7.03
N CYS A 60 34.62 6.99 6.00
CA CYS A 60 34.84 6.05 4.91
C CYS A 60 35.39 4.69 5.42
N PHE A 61 36.24 4.69 6.45
CA PHE A 61 36.75 3.46 7.06
C PHE A 61 35.67 2.70 7.85
N GLU A 62 34.82 3.39 8.62
CA GLU A 62 33.68 2.76 9.30
C GLU A 62 32.60 2.26 8.30
N ILE A 63 32.44 2.90 7.13
CA ILE A 63 31.62 2.39 6.03
C ILE A 63 32.17 1.06 5.49
N LEU A 64 33.46 0.99 5.17
CA LEU A 64 34.10 -0.28 4.76
C LEU A 64 33.96 -1.37 5.81
N LYS A 65 34.10 -1.01 7.10
CA LYS A 65 33.96 -1.93 8.22
C LYS A 65 32.54 -2.47 8.33
N LYS A 66 31.51 -1.63 8.19
CA LYS A 66 30.09 -2.05 8.11
C LYS A 66 29.91 -3.04 6.95
N ALA A 67 30.42 -2.73 5.76
CA ALA A 67 30.29 -3.60 4.60
C ALA A 67 31.04 -4.93 4.73
N ILE A 68 32.28 -4.93 5.24
CA ILE A 68 33.06 -6.15 5.47
C ILE A 68 32.40 -7.04 6.53
N VAL A 69 31.80 -6.47 7.58
CA VAL A 69 30.99 -7.21 8.56
C VAL A 69 29.75 -7.80 7.89
N SER A 70 28.99 -7.02 7.10
CA SER A 70 27.82 -7.51 6.37
C SER A 70 28.17 -8.66 5.41
N TYR A 71 29.23 -8.49 4.62
CA TYR A 71 29.74 -9.51 3.70
C TYR A 71 30.22 -10.77 4.44
N SER A 72 30.99 -10.60 5.51
CA SER A 72 31.50 -11.71 6.33
C SER A 72 30.37 -12.49 7.01
N ASN A 73 29.30 -11.82 7.43
CA ASN A 73 28.12 -12.47 8.03
C ASN A 73 27.36 -13.34 7.01
N VAL A 74 27.25 -12.91 5.75
CA VAL A 74 26.57 -13.67 4.69
C VAL A 74 27.36 -14.93 4.31
N TYR A 75 28.69 -14.82 4.17
CA TYR A 75 29.54 -15.93 3.71
C TYR A 75 30.28 -16.68 4.83
N ALA A 76 30.01 -16.36 6.10
CA ALA A 76 30.69 -16.87 7.30
C ALA A 76 32.23 -16.69 7.29
N TYR A 77 32.72 -15.62 6.67
CA TYR A 77 34.15 -15.30 6.59
C TYR A 77 34.68 -14.60 7.86
N LYS A 78 36.01 -14.56 8.00
CA LYS A 78 36.72 -13.89 9.11
C LYS A 78 37.71 -12.85 8.56
N ILE A 79 37.15 -11.84 7.89
CA ILE A 79 37.90 -10.74 7.28
C ILE A 79 37.96 -9.59 8.28
N ASN A 80 39.17 -9.09 8.58
CA ASN A 80 39.38 -7.97 9.50
C ASN A 80 40.02 -6.79 8.76
N LEU A 81 39.54 -5.58 9.03
CA LEU A 81 40.29 -4.37 8.70
C LEU A 81 41.41 -4.16 9.72
N LYS A 82 42.57 -3.72 9.25
CA LYS A 82 43.75 -3.36 10.04
C LYS A 82 44.07 -1.87 9.86
N GLU A 83 44.93 -1.32 10.72
CA GLU A 83 45.39 0.07 10.59
C GLU A 83 46.14 0.35 9.26
N GLU A 84 46.85 -0.64 8.70
CA GLU A 84 47.49 -0.52 7.38
C GLU A 84 46.47 -0.22 6.26
N HIS A 85 45.25 -0.78 6.35
CA HIS A 85 44.15 -0.49 5.44
C HIS A 85 43.58 0.93 5.63
N LYS A 86 43.58 1.45 6.86
CA LYS A 86 43.15 2.83 7.16
C LYS A 86 44.10 3.86 6.55
N VAL A 87 45.41 3.62 6.64
CA VAL A 87 46.44 4.46 6.01
C VAL A 87 46.31 4.41 4.49
N ALA A 88 46.18 3.21 3.90
CA ALA A 88 45.99 3.03 2.46
C ALA A 88 44.73 3.73 1.93
N LEU A 89 43.59 3.61 2.63
CA LEU A 89 42.35 4.32 2.30
C LEU A 89 42.55 5.84 2.30
N THR A 90 43.19 6.36 3.35
CA THR A 90 43.46 7.81 3.50
C THR A 90 44.36 8.35 2.38
N ALA A 91 45.29 7.54 1.87
CA ALA A 91 46.10 7.88 0.70
C ALA A 91 45.30 7.78 -0.61
N ALA A 92 44.47 6.76 -0.78
CA ALA A 92 43.65 6.55 -1.97
C ALA A 92 42.56 7.64 -2.15
N LEU A 93 41.94 8.11 -1.06
CA LEU A 93 40.94 9.17 -1.10
C LEU A 93 41.47 10.52 -1.60
N LYS A 94 42.80 10.76 -1.49
CA LYS A 94 43.47 11.99 -1.97
C LYS A 94 43.81 12.00 -3.47
N LYS A 95 43.64 10.88 -4.18
CA LYS A 95 43.86 10.81 -5.64
C LYS A 95 42.66 11.44 -6.37
N ASP A 96 42.81 11.82 -7.64
CA ASP A 96 41.72 12.41 -8.42
C ASP A 96 40.47 11.51 -8.56
N LYS A 97 39.37 12.10 -9.05
CA LYS A 97 38.11 11.40 -9.33
C LYS A 97 38.32 10.33 -10.40
N VAL A 98 37.83 9.13 -10.10
CA VAL A 98 37.77 8.01 -11.06
C VAL A 98 36.49 8.12 -11.86
N GLU A 99 36.51 7.86 -13.17
CA GLU A 99 35.30 7.83 -13.99
C GLU A 99 34.29 6.79 -13.48
N SER A 100 33.04 7.21 -13.34
CA SER A 100 31.94 6.38 -12.85
C SER A 100 31.29 5.59 -14.00
N PRO A 101 31.38 4.25 -14.04
CA PRO A 101 30.51 3.45 -14.88
C PRO A 101 29.08 3.50 -14.32
N PRO A 102 28.05 3.24 -15.15
CA PRO A 102 26.68 3.11 -14.66
C PRO A 102 26.58 1.96 -13.65
N LEU A 103 25.82 2.18 -12.58
CA LEU A 103 25.58 1.18 -11.54
C LEU A 103 24.91 -0.09 -12.11
N PRO A 104 25.22 -1.29 -11.56
CA PRO A 104 24.55 -2.53 -11.94
C PRO A 104 23.03 -2.39 -11.80
N LYS A 105 22.30 -2.93 -12.78
CA LYS A 105 20.83 -3.01 -12.76
C LYS A 105 20.37 -4.45 -12.50
N ASP A 106 20.97 -5.11 -11.52
CA ASP A 106 20.47 -6.38 -11.01
C ASP A 106 19.30 -6.17 -10.04
N ASP A 107 18.58 -7.25 -9.74
CA ASP A 107 17.41 -7.19 -8.86
C ASP A 107 17.76 -6.80 -7.42
N LEU A 108 18.93 -7.20 -6.91
CA LEU A 108 19.36 -6.82 -5.56
C LEU A 108 19.50 -5.30 -5.47
N SER A 109 20.21 -4.69 -6.42
CA SER A 109 20.41 -3.25 -6.53
C SER A 109 19.07 -2.53 -6.72
N LYS A 110 18.20 -3.01 -7.63
CA LYS A 110 16.85 -2.46 -7.86
C LYS A 110 16.02 -2.42 -6.57
N VAL A 111 15.96 -3.53 -5.85
CA VAL A 111 15.18 -3.70 -4.63
C VAL A 111 15.77 -2.85 -3.50
N THR A 112 17.09 -2.88 -3.27
CA THR A 112 17.70 -2.10 -2.17
C THR A 112 17.66 -0.60 -2.43
N MET A 113 17.85 -0.14 -3.67
CA MET A 113 17.60 1.25 -4.02
C MET A 113 16.13 1.66 -3.80
N GLY A 114 15.17 0.74 -3.92
CA GLY A 114 13.76 0.98 -3.58
C GLY A 114 13.56 1.21 -2.08
N TYR A 115 14.20 0.41 -1.23
CA TYR A 115 14.20 0.60 0.22
C TYR A 115 14.92 1.90 0.63
N ASP A 116 16.03 2.25 0.01
CA ASP A 116 16.76 3.49 0.29
C ASP A 116 15.92 4.73 -0.07
N ARG A 117 15.17 4.68 -1.20
CA ARG A 117 14.19 5.72 -1.56
C ARG A 117 13.04 5.82 -0.57
N LEU A 118 12.58 4.70 -0.01
CA LEU A 118 11.55 4.67 1.04
C LEU A 118 12.03 5.36 2.33
N GLU A 119 13.27 5.15 2.77
CA GLU A 119 13.81 5.86 3.94
C GLU A 119 13.83 7.37 3.71
N ILE A 120 14.37 7.80 2.57
CA ILE A 120 14.41 9.22 2.15
C ILE A 120 13.00 9.81 2.05
N ALA A 121 12.01 9.05 1.57
CA ALA A 121 10.62 9.47 1.51
C ALA A 121 10.03 9.70 2.91
N LEU A 122 10.23 8.75 3.83
CA LEU A 122 9.74 8.83 5.21
C LEU A 122 10.43 9.95 6.02
N GLU A 123 11.67 10.31 5.68
CA GLU A 123 12.38 11.49 6.20
C GLU A 123 11.77 12.79 5.64
N ASN A 124 11.53 12.86 4.33
CA ASN A 124 10.93 14.03 3.68
C ASN A 124 9.50 14.31 4.14
N GLU A 125 8.65 13.30 4.31
CA GLU A 125 7.31 13.48 4.88
C GLU A 125 7.35 14.02 6.33
N LYS A 126 8.30 13.55 7.15
CA LYS A 126 8.49 14.09 8.51
C LYS A 126 8.93 15.56 8.48
N ARG A 127 9.75 15.95 7.49
CA ARG A 127 10.17 17.34 7.26
C ARG A 127 8.96 18.21 6.86
N ILE A 128 8.27 17.86 5.77
CA ILE A 128 7.07 18.56 5.30
C ILE A 128 6.02 18.70 6.42
N SER A 129 5.75 17.64 7.19
CA SER A 129 4.81 17.73 8.32
C SER A 129 5.27 18.66 9.44
N LYS A 130 6.58 18.80 9.70
CA LYS A 130 7.13 19.78 10.67
C LYS A 130 7.02 21.20 10.14
N ASP A 131 7.28 21.39 8.85
CA ASP A 131 7.23 22.70 8.20
C ASP A 131 5.78 23.22 8.17
N ILE A 132 4.79 22.35 7.89
CA ILE A 132 3.36 22.67 8.04
C ILE A 132 3.03 23.06 9.49
N LEU A 133 3.51 22.32 10.50
CA LEU A 133 3.29 22.67 11.91
C LEU A 133 3.93 24.01 12.28
N HIS A 134 5.13 24.30 11.77
CA HIS A 134 5.77 25.61 11.94
C HIS A 134 4.92 26.74 11.36
N VAL A 135 4.36 26.56 10.16
CA VAL A 135 3.44 27.53 9.54
C VAL A 135 2.11 27.67 10.30
N LEU A 136 1.64 26.63 11.01
CA LEU A 136 0.45 26.66 11.88
C LEU A 136 0.72 27.21 13.30
N LYS A 137 1.99 27.35 13.69
CA LYS A 137 2.40 27.79 15.03
C LYS A 137 1.95 29.24 15.26
N GLY A 138 1.42 29.51 16.45
CA GLY A 138 0.88 30.83 16.81
C GLY A 138 -0.43 31.25 16.10
N LYS A 139 -0.90 30.50 15.09
CA LYS A 139 -2.19 30.78 14.41
C LYS A 139 -3.35 30.07 15.11
N ASP A 140 -4.41 30.81 15.42
CA ASP A 140 -5.70 30.26 15.91
C ASP A 140 -6.35 29.31 14.90
N PHE A 141 -6.30 29.71 13.63
CA PHE A 141 -6.87 28.97 12.52
C PHE A 141 -6.03 29.13 11.25
N ALA A 142 -6.30 28.28 10.28
CA ALA A 142 -5.77 28.36 8.93
C ALA A 142 -6.90 28.22 7.90
N VAL A 143 -6.64 28.64 6.66
CA VAL A 143 -7.50 28.36 5.51
C VAL A 143 -6.70 27.50 4.54
N VAL A 144 -7.27 26.37 4.12
CA VAL A 144 -6.76 25.52 3.05
C VAL A 144 -7.96 25.13 2.19
N PRO A 145 -8.07 25.61 0.94
CA PRO A 145 -9.26 25.38 0.11
C PRO A 145 -9.66 23.92 -0.08
N GLN A 146 -8.67 23.02 -0.21
CA GLN A 146 -8.84 21.61 -0.55
C GLN A 146 -8.19 20.71 0.51
N ILE A 147 -8.93 19.77 1.10
CA ILE A 147 -8.37 18.84 2.09
C ILE A 147 -8.61 17.39 1.68
N ILE A 148 -7.57 16.56 1.74
CA ILE A 148 -7.64 15.11 1.62
C ILE A 148 -7.53 14.50 3.01
N ILE A 149 -8.52 13.72 3.42
CA ILE A 149 -8.55 13.02 4.70
C ILE A 149 -8.12 11.56 4.48
N GLY A 150 -6.91 11.24 4.96
CA GLY A 150 -6.28 9.92 4.86
C GLY A 150 -5.26 9.81 3.72
N SER A 151 -4.03 9.44 4.05
CA SER A 151 -2.89 9.23 3.13
C SER A 151 -2.70 7.77 2.68
N GLY A 152 -3.75 6.95 2.76
CA GLY A 152 -3.77 5.58 2.21
C GLY A 152 -3.80 5.56 0.68
N ASP A 153 -4.06 4.39 0.08
CA ASP A 153 -4.02 4.21 -1.38
C ASP A 153 -5.02 5.11 -2.13
N THR A 154 -6.24 5.25 -1.59
CA THR A 154 -7.29 6.13 -2.16
C THR A 154 -6.86 7.60 -2.16
N GLY A 155 -6.34 8.11 -1.03
CA GLY A 155 -5.90 9.51 -0.91
C GLY A 155 -4.63 9.79 -1.71
N THR A 156 -3.70 8.83 -1.75
CA THR A 156 -2.52 8.89 -2.63
C THR A 156 -2.92 8.91 -4.09
N THR A 157 -3.90 8.08 -4.50
CA THR A 157 -4.40 8.10 -5.88
C THR A 157 -5.07 9.42 -6.22
N LEU A 158 -5.86 9.99 -5.32
CA LEU A 158 -6.49 11.28 -5.55
C LEU A 158 -5.48 12.42 -5.69
N TRP A 159 -4.45 12.45 -4.83
CA TRP A 159 -3.30 13.35 -4.96
C TRP A 159 -2.57 13.18 -6.30
N LEU A 160 -2.33 11.93 -6.70
CA LEU A 160 -1.63 11.62 -7.95
C LEU A 160 -2.47 11.85 -9.21
N GLU A 161 -3.81 11.82 -9.15
CA GLU A 161 -4.70 11.96 -10.33
C GLU A 161 -5.32 13.36 -10.47
N LYS A 162 -5.93 13.91 -9.40
CA LYS A 162 -6.62 15.22 -9.39
C LYS A 162 -5.63 16.37 -9.21
N PHE A 163 -4.70 16.28 -8.27
CA PHE A 163 -3.89 17.42 -7.82
C PHE A 163 -2.50 17.53 -8.46
N LYS A 164 -2.34 17.01 -9.69
CA LYS A 164 -1.07 16.99 -10.45
C LYS A 164 -0.41 18.36 -10.60
N GLU A 165 -1.21 19.41 -10.76
CA GLU A 165 -0.71 20.79 -10.93
C GLU A 165 -0.03 21.38 -9.69
N HIS A 166 -0.19 20.76 -8.51
CA HIS A 166 0.46 21.18 -7.27
C HIS A 166 1.70 20.37 -6.91
N HIS A 167 2.05 19.34 -7.69
CA HIS A 167 3.22 18.48 -7.42
C HIS A 167 4.52 19.30 -7.47
N GLY A 168 5.38 19.15 -6.46
CA GLY A 168 6.65 19.87 -6.37
C GLY A 168 6.53 21.37 -6.00
N THR A 169 5.38 21.80 -5.46
CA THR A 169 5.16 23.22 -5.09
C THR A 169 5.12 23.46 -3.59
N SER A 170 5.06 22.42 -2.76
CA SER A 170 4.76 22.55 -1.33
C SER A 170 5.92 23.14 -0.53
N GLN A 171 7.16 22.69 -0.79
CA GLN A 171 8.33 23.18 -0.03
C GLN A 171 8.50 24.70 -0.22
N SER A 172 8.44 25.20 -1.46
CA SER A 172 8.57 26.62 -1.75
C SER A 172 7.45 27.50 -1.15
N GLN A 173 6.27 26.93 -0.87
CA GLN A 173 5.18 27.64 -0.18
C GLN A 173 5.41 27.67 1.33
N LEU A 174 5.83 26.55 1.91
CA LEU A 174 6.12 26.43 3.34
C LEU A 174 7.31 27.31 3.75
N GLU A 175 8.36 27.38 2.92
CA GLU A 175 9.50 28.31 3.07
C GLU A 175 9.07 29.79 3.09
N LYS A 176 7.98 30.14 2.39
CA LYS A 176 7.38 31.48 2.38
C LYS A 176 6.41 31.72 3.54
N GLY A 177 6.28 30.78 4.47
CA GLY A 177 5.34 30.87 5.60
C GLY A 177 3.87 30.63 5.20
N GLN A 178 3.63 30.06 4.02
CA GLN A 178 2.30 29.83 3.44
C GLN A 178 1.94 28.35 3.47
N LEU A 179 0.65 28.03 3.65
CA LEU A 179 0.18 26.65 3.50
C LEU A 179 -0.13 26.36 2.03
N PRO A 180 0.22 25.18 1.51
CA PRO A 180 -0.22 24.73 0.20
C PRO A 180 -1.75 24.74 0.05
N PRO A 181 -2.30 24.96 -1.17
CA PRO A 181 -3.74 25.07 -1.40
C PRO A 181 -4.50 23.75 -1.18
N VAL A 182 -3.78 22.63 -1.20
CA VAL A 182 -4.22 21.30 -0.82
C VAL A 182 -3.49 20.89 0.45
N LEU A 183 -4.17 20.23 1.39
CA LEU A 183 -3.54 19.61 2.57
C LEU A 183 -4.00 18.16 2.71
N ILE A 184 -3.07 17.23 2.91
CA ILE A 184 -3.38 15.85 3.25
C ILE A 184 -3.26 15.70 4.77
N ILE A 185 -4.29 15.19 5.44
CA ILE A 185 -4.29 14.98 6.89
C ILE A 185 -4.43 13.49 7.21
N GLY A 186 -3.51 12.95 8.00
CA GLY A 186 -3.58 11.60 8.55
C GLY A 186 -2.46 11.35 9.55
N SER A 187 -2.79 10.85 10.75
CA SER A 187 -1.81 10.65 11.84
C SER A 187 -0.74 9.64 11.47
N ASP A 188 -1.18 8.55 10.86
CA ASP A 188 -0.39 7.41 10.45
C ASP A 188 -0.74 7.16 8.99
N ALA A 189 0.21 7.40 8.09
CA ALA A 189 0.10 6.88 6.74
C ALA A 189 -0.05 5.36 6.84
N GLY A 190 -1.09 4.83 6.20
CA GLY A 190 -1.69 3.52 6.56
C GLY A 190 -0.63 2.43 6.71
N SER A 191 -0.35 2.02 7.94
CA SER A 191 0.90 1.35 8.29
C SER A 191 0.89 -0.16 7.99
N TRP A 192 0.93 -0.53 6.70
CA TRP A 192 1.23 -1.90 6.24
C TRP A 192 2.76 -2.10 6.22
N ARG A 193 3.31 -3.08 6.94
CA ARG A 193 4.65 -2.98 7.57
C ARG A 193 5.66 -4.13 7.46
N HIS A 194 5.39 -5.39 7.82
CA HIS A 194 4.19 -6.23 7.79
C HIS A 194 3.81 -6.65 6.36
N ASP A 195 4.43 -7.74 5.91
CA ASP A 195 4.24 -8.40 4.62
C ASP A 195 2.93 -9.20 4.60
N TYR A 196 2.09 -8.96 3.60
CA TYR A 196 0.98 -9.87 3.28
C TYR A 196 0.52 -9.72 1.83
N THR A 197 0.13 -10.82 1.20
CA THR A 197 -0.39 -10.85 -0.16
C THR A 197 -1.82 -10.29 -0.22
N LEU A 198 -2.05 -9.23 -1.02
CA LEU A 198 -3.40 -8.79 -1.41
C LEU A 198 -4.01 -9.77 -2.40
N ALA A 199 -5.33 -9.94 -2.37
CA ALA A 199 -6.05 -10.73 -3.39
C ALA A 199 -6.18 -10.01 -4.76
N GLN A 200 -5.13 -9.29 -5.23
CA GLN A 200 -5.11 -8.45 -6.44
C GLN A 200 -3.77 -8.59 -7.19
N PRO A 201 -3.77 -8.88 -8.51
CA PRO A 201 -2.54 -8.96 -9.31
C PRO A 201 -1.87 -7.61 -9.57
N HIS A 202 -0.57 -7.62 -9.88
CA HIS A 202 0.18 -6.41 -10.25
C HIS A 202 -0.46 -5.66 -11.43
N SER A 203 -0.98 -6.38 -12.44
CA SER A 203 -1.63 -5.80 -13.62
C SER A 203 -2.75 -4.81 -13.32
N ILE A 204 -3.44 -4.89 -12.17
CA ILE A 204 -4.51 -3.95 -11.80
C ILE A 204 -4.10 -2.96 -10.69
N LEU A 205 -2.87 -3.07 -10.17
CA LEU A 205 -2.34 -2.28 -9.06
C LEU A 205 -1.11 -1.43 -9.39
N GLU A 206 -0.58 -1.49 -10.61
CA GLU A 206 0.44 -0.55 -11.05
C GLU A 206 -0.12 0.84 -11.44
N ARG A 207 0.78 1.82 -11.47
CA ARG A 207 0.57 3.18 -11.96
C ARG A 207 1.75 3.53 -12.88
N PRO A 208 1.57 3.56 -14.21
CA PRO A 208 2.66 3.67 -15.18
C PRO A 208 3.29 5.08 -15.21
N THR A 209 2.58 6.07 -14.67
CA THR A 209 3.02 7.47 -14.55
C THR A 209 3.48 7.83 -13.13
N ALA A 210 3.42 6.89 -12.18
CA ALA A 210 4.00 7.08 -10.85
C ALA A 210 5.51 6.83 -10.90
N LYS A 211 6.27 7.49 -10.04
CA LYS A 211 7.74 7.29 -9.96
C LYS A 211 8.11 5.97 -9.29
N GLU A 212 7.23 5.45 -8.42
CA GLU A 212 7.44 4.19 -7.71
C GLU A 212 6.23 3.26 -7.85
N ASN A 213 6.47 1.95 -7.97
CA ASN A 213 5.45 0.90 -8.03
C ASN A 213 5.84 -0.28 -7.12
N ALA A 214 4.86 -1.12 -6.75
CA ALA A 214 5.11 -2.28 -5.88
C ALA A 214 6.10 -3.30 -6.49
N SER A 215 6.22 -3.35 -7.82
CA SER A 215 7.15 -4.17 -8.59
C SER A 215 8.64 -3.84 -8.40
N ILE A 216 8.94 -2.66 -7.85
CA ILE A 216 10.30 -2.21 -7.54
C ILE A 216 10.92 -3.06 -6.41
N TYR A 217 10.09 -3.51 -5.47
CA TYR A 217 10.49 -4.28 -4.28
C TYR A 217 10.50 -5.80 -4.52
N LEU A 218 10.39 -6.24 -5.78
CA LEU A 218 10.32 -7.65 -6.20
C LEU A 218 11.42 -7.97 -7.20
N SER A 219 11.78 -9.26 -7.35
CA SER A 219 12.62 -9.70 -8.47
C SER A 219 11.90 -9.49 -9.80
N THR A 220 12.66 -9.29 -10.87
CA THR A 220 12.14 -9.07 -12.21
C THR A 220 11.42 -10.31 -12.72
N ASP A 221 11.96 -11.50 -12.45
CA ASP A 221 11.35 -12.78 -12.85
C ASP A 221 10.01 -12.99 -12.15
N TYR A 222 9.93 -12.82 -10.82
CA TYR A 222 8.66 -12.95 -10.08
C TYR A 222 7.65 -11.91 -10.55
N TYR A 223 8.07 -10.65 -10.80
CA TYR A 223 7.18 -9.64 -11.36
C TYR A 223 6.63 -10.02 -12.74
N GLN A 224 7.45 -10.61 -13.63
CA GLN A 224 7.00 -11.00 -14.98
C GLN A 224 5.85 -12.03 -14.97
N GLU A 225 5.73 -12.87 -13.93
CA GLU A 225 4.63 -13.81 -13.75
C GLU A 225 3.26 -13.14 -13.48
N ASN A 226 3.24 -11.81 -13.29
CA ASN A 226 2.07 -11.03 -12.82
C ASN A 226 1.41 -11.62 -11.55
N PRO A 227 2.17 -11.78 -10.46
CA PRO A 227 1.67 -12.36 -9.22
C PRO A 227 0.74 -11.39 -8.49
N HIS A 228 0.29 -11.80 -7.31
CA HIS A 228 -0.49 -10.94 -6.43
C HIS A 228 0.44 -9.93 -5.73
N ALA A 229 0.01 -8.67 -5.62
CA ALA A 229 0.82 -7.63 -5.00
C ALA A 229 0.84 -7.77 -3.47
N ASN A 230 2.00 -7.55 -2.85
CA ASN A 230 2.07 -7.42 -1.39
C ASN A 230 1.57 -6.04 -0.95
N GLY A 231 0.69 -5.98 0.05
CA GLY A 231 0.13 -4.72 0.55
C GLY A 231 1.17 -3.76 1.11
N ARG A 232 2.26 -4.28 1.69
CA ARG A 232 3.43 -3.50 2.10
C ARG A 232 4.07 -2.79 0.93
N HIS A 233 4.32 -3.49 -0.18
CA HIS A 233 4.98 -2.92 -1.36
C HIS A 233 4.11 -1.82 -2.01
N VAL A 234 2.77 -1.98 -1.99
CA VAL A 234 1.83 -0.93 -2.42
C VAL A 234 1.92 0.29 -1.49
N TYR A 235 1.96 0.09 -0.17
CA TYR A 235 2.14 1.17 0.80
C TYR A 235 3.47 1.91 0.62
N GLN A 236 4.58 1.18 0.51
CA GLN A 236 5.91 1.76 0.33
C GLN A 236 5.98 2.59 -0.95
N ALA A 237 5.47 2.06 -2.07
CA ALA A 237 5.32 2.81 -3.30
C ALA A 237 4.45 4.08 -3.11
N ASN A 238 3.37 4.02 -2.32
CA ASN A 238 2.55 5.19 -2.01
C ASN A 238 3.34 6.26 -1.23
N GLN A 239 4.08 5.90 -0.16
CA GLN A 239 4.92 6.84 0.59
C GLN A 239 5.97 7.51 -0.30
N VAL A 240 6.66 6.72 -1.12
CA VAL A 240 7.68 7.24 -2.01
C VAL A 240 7.08 8.18 -3.07
N ASN A 241 5.92 7.86 -3.64
CA ASN A 241 5.23 8.77 -4.56
C ASN A 241 4.73 10.06 -3.88
N LEU A 242 4.21 9.99 -2.65
CA LEU A 242 3.81 11.18 -1.87
C LEU A 242 5.02 12.10 -1.64
N ALA A 243 6.14 11.58 -1.15
CA ALA A 243 7.36 12.36 -0.94
C ALA A 243 7.92 12.94 -2.26
N PHE A 244 7.98 12.15 -3.33
CA PHE A 244 8.52 12.57 -4.64
C PHE A 244 7.70 13.63 -5.38
N THR A 245 6.46 13.85 -4.96
CA THR A 245 5.56 14.87 -5.49
C THR A 245 5.35 16.02 -4.51
N GLU A 246 6.09 16.03 -3.40
CA GLU A 246 5.95 16.97 -2.28
C GLU A 246 4.52 17.06 -1.74
N ALA A 247 3.87 15.91 -1.57
CA ALA A 247 2.54 15.85 -0.99
C ALA A 247 2.51 16.54 0.39
N PRO A 248 1.64 17.54 0.60
CA PRO A 248 1.59 18.32 1.84
C PRO A 248 0.90 17.50 2.94
N LEU A 249 1.61 16.52 3.49
CA LEU A 249 1.10 15.59 4.50
C LEU A 249 1.32 16.12 5.93
N LEU A 250 0.24 16.50 6.60
CA LEU A 250 0.21 16.81 8.02
C LEU A 250 -0.12 15.55 8.83
N ARG A 251 0.83 15.14 9.68
CA ARG A 251 0.68 14.01 10.62
C ARG A 251 -0.15 14.44 11.84
N ALA A 252 -1.47 14.47 11.67
CA ALA A 252 -2.44 14.88 12.68
C ALA A 252 -3.73 14.06 12.59
N SER A 253 -4.52 14.05 13.67
CA SER A 253 -5.83 13.40 13.73
C SER A 253 -6.95 14.42 13.58
N ILE A 254 -8.03 14.06 12.89
CA ILE A 254 -9.23 14.90 12.80
C ILE A 254 -10.19 14.49 13.92
N VAL A 255 -10.69 15.48 14.66
CA VAL A 255 -11.64 15.29 15.76
C VAL A 255 -13.08 15.32 15.24
N ARG A 256 -13.39 16.30 14.37
CA ARG A 256 -14.70 16.46 13.71
C ARG A 256 -14.64 17.43 12.53
N ILE A 257 -15.62 17.31 11.64
CA ILE A 257 -15.93 18.22 10.54
C ILE A 257 -17.21 18.98 10.91
N GLU A 258 -17.18 20.30 10.78
CA GLU A 258 -18.26 21.22 11.11
C GLU A 258 -18.70 22.01 9.87
N LYS A 259 -20.01 22.29 9.76
CA LYS A 259 -20.59 23.13 8.69
C LYS A 259 -20.81 24.56 9.17
N ARG A 260 -20.46 25.55 8.34
CA ARG A 260 -20.67 26.98 8.62
C ARG A 260 -22.09 27.29 9.09
N SER A 261 -23.10 26.69 8.47
CA SER A 261 -24.52 26.89 8.79
C SER A 261 -24.88 26.62 10.25
N ASN A 262 -24.13 25.75 10.93
CA ASN A 262 -24.38 25.33 12.30
C ASN A 262 -23.58 26.14 13.34
N HIS A 263 -22.55 26.86 12.88
CA HIS A 263 -21.50 27.48 13.71
C HIS A 263 -21.29 28.97 13.36
N LEU A 264 -22.35 29.66 12.90
CA LEU A 264 -22.27 31.07 12.47
C LEU A 264 -21.77 32.02 13.57
N GLY A 265 -21.97 31.69 14.85
CA GLY A 265 -21.57 32.53 15.99
C GLY A 265 -20.07 32.54 16.30
N ASP A 266 -19.31 31.52 15.87
CA ASP A 266 -17.87 31.38 16.12
C ASP A 266 -17.03 31.14 14.85
N TRP A 267 -17.64 31.36 13.67
CA TRP A 267 -17.00 31.18 12.37
C TRP A 267 -16.00 32.31 12.05
N LYS A 268 -14.70 31.99 12.01
CA LYS A 268 -13.62 32.96 11.76
C LYS A 268 -13.27 33.16 10.27
N ALA A 269 -13.79 32.35 9.35
CA ALA A 269 -13.52 32.45 7.91
C ALA A 269 -14.83 32.47 7.08
N PRO A 270 -15.44 33.65 6.86
CA PRO A 270 -16.75 33.77 6.19
C PRO A 270 -16.81 33.18 4.77
N GLU A 271 -15.69 33.13 4.04
CA GLU A 271 -15.63 32.63 2.66
C GLU A 271 -15.48 31.10 2.56
N GLN A 272 -15.57 30.36 3.67
CA GLN A 272 -15.33 28.92 3.75
C GLN A 272 -16.53 28.20 4.35
N GLU A 273 -16.99 27.12 3.71
CA GLU A 273 -18.17 26.37 4.15
C GLU A 273 -17.90 25.37 5.28
N TYR A 274 -16.65 24.89 5.40
CA TYR A 274 -16.28 23.82 6.32
C TYR A 274 -15.16 24.22 7.26
N ARG A 275 -15.18 23.65 8.47
CA ARG A 275 -14.12 23.74 9.47
C ARG A 275 -13.79 22.36 9.98
N LEU A 276 -12.50 22.02 10.00
CA LEU A 276 -11.98 20.81 10.62
C LEU A 276 -11.36 21.18 11.95
N ILE A 277 -11.71 20.44 13.00
CA ILE A 277 -11.03 20.48 14.28
C ILE A 277 -9.93 19.41 14.25
N VAL A 278 -8.68 19.86 14.15
CA VAL A 278 -7.50 19.01 13.92
C VAL A 278 -6.64 18.95 15.18
N LYS A 279 -6.39 17.75 15.70
CA LYS A 279 -5.50 17.48 16.83
C LYS A 279 -4.09 17.19 16.29
N THR A 280 -3.19 18.14 16.53
CA THR A 280 -1.75 18.05 16.21
C THR A 280 -0.93 17.72 17.46
N PRO A 281 0.38 17.39 17.33
CA PRO A 281 1.28 17.29 18.48
C PRO A 281 1.40 18.58 19.31
N GLU A 282 1.17 19.74 18.69
CA GLU A 282 1.23 21.07 19.34
C GLU A 282 -0.14 21.55 19.88
N GLY A 283 -1.17 20.69 19.86
CA GLY A 283 -2.52 21.01 20.32
C GLY A 283 -3.57 21.03 19.21
N ILE A 284 -4.71 21.65 19.48
CA ILE A 284 -5.86 21.70 18.56
C ILE A 284 -5.75 22.92 17.64
N LYS A 285 -6.05 22.73 16.35
CA LYS A 285 -6.12 23.78 15.32
C LYS A 285 -7.43 23.71 14.57
N SER A 286 -7.98 24.86 14.22
CA SER A 286 -9.10 24.96 13.26
C SER A 286 -8.55 25.16 11.86
N ILE A 287 -8.92 24.30 10.90
CA ILE A 287 -8.58 24.48 9.49
C ILE A 287 -9.89 24.64 8.71
N TYR A 288 -10.07 25.80 8.08
CA TYR A 288 -11.22 26.09 7.23
C TYR A 288 -10.94 25.66 5.79
N ALA A 289 -11.96 25.15 5.11
CA ALA A 289 -11.86 24.62 3.75
C ALA A 289 -13.15 24.80 2.94
N ASN A 290 -13.01 24.65 1.63
CA ASN A 290 -14.11 24.66 0.68
C ASN A 290 -14.48 23.26 0.18
N GLU A 291 -13.53 22.33 0.07
CA GLU A 291 -13.78 20.96 -0.40
C GLU A 291 -13.03 19.92 0.45
N LEU A 292 -13.73 18.85 0.82
CA LEU A 292 -13.25 17.76 1.66
C LEU A 292 -13.32 16.43 0.92
N ASN A 293 -12.17 15.83 0.67
CA ASN A 293 -12.04 14.53 0.01
C ASN A 293 -11.73 13.47 1.07
N ILE A 294 -12.72 12.65 1.40
CA ILE A 294 -12.67 11.65 2.46
C ILE A 294 -12.23 10.32 1.85
N CYS A 295 -10.99 9.93 2.12
CA CYS A 295 -10.34 8.77 1.54
C CYS A 295 -10.00 7.68 2.58
N THR A 296 -10.15 7.97 3.87
CA THR A 296 -10.13 6.96 4.94
C THR A 296 -11.54 6.55 5.33
N GLY A 297 -11.81 5.24 5.31
CA GLY A 297 -13.11 4.66 5.68
C GLY A 297 -13.02 3.39 6.52
N LEU A 298 -11.81 2.85 6.70
CA LEU A 298 -11.60 1.58 7.38
C LEU A 298 -11.09 1.87 8.80
N GLY A 299 -11.94 1.65 9.79
CA GLY A 299 -11.55 1.64 11.21
C GLY A 299 -10.95 0.29 11.65
N PRO A 300 -10.67 0.11 12.96
CA PRO A 300 -10.30 -1.20 13.51
C PRO A 300 -11.40 -2.24 13.28
N ALA A 301 -11.12 -3.54 13.46
CA ALA A 301 -12.21 -4.53 13.37
C ALA A 301 -13.25 -4.29 14.46
N ARG A 302 -14.52 -4.57 14.16
CA ARG A 302 -15.60 -4.49 15.16
C ARG A 302 -15.25 -5.39 16.35
N ASN A 303 -15.13 -4.80 17.53
CA ASN A 303 -14.84 -5.53 18.76
C ASN A 303 -16.13 -5.84 19.51
N THR A 304 -16.81 -6.93 19.13
CA THR A 304 -17.95 -7.47 19.90
C THR A 304 -17.50 -8.43 21.01
N ILE A 305 -16.20 -8.49 21.33
CA ILE A 305 -15.65 -9.42 22.32
C ILE A 305 -15.50 -8.70 23.67
N SER A 306 -14.81 -7.56 23.68
CA SER A 306 -14.51 -6.79 24.89
C SER A 306 -15.77 -6.22 25.52
N GLY A 307 -16.00 -6.52 26.80
CA GLY A 307 -17.17 -6.08 27.55
C GLY A 307 -18.48 -6.80 27.21
N SER A 308 -18.47 -7.74 26.25
CA SER A 308 -19.66 -8.47 25.80
C SER A 308 -19.50 -9.98 25.97
N LEU A 309 -18.49 -10.60 25.36
CA LEU A 309 -18.20 -12.03 25.51
C LEU A 309 -17.24 -12.31 26.67
N ILE A 310 -16.35 -11.36 26.99
CA ILE A 310 -15.46 -11.39 28.15
C ILE A 310 -15.29 -9.98 28.76
N PRO A 311 -14.98 -9.85 30.06
CA PRO A 311 -14.68 -8.57 30.68
C PRO A 311 -13.51 -7.84 30.00
N THR A 312 -13.59 -6.51 29.90
CA THR A 312 -12.58 -5.66 29.22
C THR A 312 -11.16 -5.93 29.70
N LYS A 313 -10.94 -6.05 31.02
CA LYS A 313 -9.60 -6.36 31.59
C LYS A 313 -9.05 -7.73 31.15
N GLN A 314 -9.92 -8.72 30.94
CA GLN A 314 -9.52 -10.03 30.43
C GLN A 314 -9.17 -9.93 28.94
N PHE A 315 -9.97 -9.20 28.15
CA PHE A 315 -9.65 -8.92 26.75
C PHE A 315 -8.30 -8.19 26.61
N GLU A 316 -8.03 -7.15 27.41
CA GLU A 316 -6.76 -6.42 27.44
C GLU A 316 -5.54 -7.29 27.81
N SER A 317 -5.75 -8.41 28.49
CA SER A 317 -4.71 -9.40 28.80
C SER A 317 -4.54 -10.45 27.71
N LEU A 318 -5.60 -10.80 26.98
CA LEU A 318 -5.60 -11.80 25.92
C LEU A 318 -5.25 -11.22 24.54
N ASN A 319 -5.47 -9.92 24.33
CA ASN A 319 -5.11 -9.17 23.13
C ASN A 319 -3.75 -8.46 23.28
N LYS A 320 -2.78 -9.19 23.83
CA LYS A 320 -1.37 -8.81 23.87
C LYS A 320 -0.52 -10.03 23.55
N PHE A 321 0.58 -9.81 22.84
CA PHE A 321 1.56 -10.86 22.57
C PHE A 321 2.08 -11.46 23.87
N ASN A 322 1.96 -12.78 24.02
CA ASN A 322 2.46 -13.52 25.17
C ASN A 322 3.85 -14.11 24.83
N PRO A 323 4.96 -13.61 25.42
CA PRO A 323 6.31 -14.06 25.07
C PRO A 323 6.57 -15.54 25.39
N THR A 324 5.90 -16.09 26.41
CA THR A 324 6.02 -17.50 26.80
C THR A 324 5.34 -18.43 25.79
N LYS A 325 4.23 -17.99 25.19
CA LYS A 325 3.50 -18.75 24.17
C LYS A 325 3.98 -18.49 22.73
N GLY A 326 4.57 -17.32 22.47
CA GLY A 326 4.96 -16.89 21.12
C GLY A 326 3.79 -16.44 20.25
N PHE A 327 2.68 -16.00 20.85
CA PHE A 327 1.50 -15.51 20.12
C PHE A 327 0.55 -14.67 21.00
N THR A 328 -0.42 -14.01 20.35
CA THR A 328 -1.51 -13.23 20.94
C THR A 328 -2.78 -14.10 21.02
N PRO A 329 -3.28 -14.51 22.21
CA PRO A 329 -4.41 -15.42 22.32
C PRO A 329 -5.72 -14.97 21.66
N VAL A 330 -6.07 -13.68 21.71
CA VAL A 330 -7.25 -13.12 21.02
C VAL A 330 -6.81 -11.91 20.20
N VAL A 331 -6.90 -11.98 18.87
CA VAL A 331 -6.29 -10.99 17.97
C VAL A 331 -7.27 -10.50 16.89
N ASP A 332 -7.20 -9.20 16.57
CA ASP A 332 -7.91 -8.60 15.43
C ASP A 332 -7.37 -9.20 14.12
N GLY A 333 -8.24 -9.66 13.23
CA GLY A 333 -7.84 -10.26 11.96
C GLY A 333 -6.97 -9.35 11.09
N ASN A 334 -7.18 -8.03 11.13
CA ASN A 334 -6.30 -7.08 10.45
C ASN A 334 -4.92 -7.02 11.10
N GLN A 335 -4.82 -7.15 12.43
CA GLN A 335 -3.53 -7.23 13.12
C GLN A 335 -2.84 -8.58 12.87
N PHE A 336 -3.61 -9.67 12.77
CA PHE A 336 -3.09 -11.00 12.48
C PHE A 336 -2.50 -11.11 11.07
N ILE A 337 -3.19 -10.59 10.04
CA ILE A 337 -2.60 -10.57 8.68
C ILE A 337 -1.33 -9.73 8.62
N LEU A 338 -1.15 -8.78 9.53
CA LEU A 338 0.01 -7.91 9.56
C LEU A 338 1.20 -8.54 10.32
N THR A 339 1.03 -9.09 11.53
CA THR A 339 2.16 -9.40 12.43
C THR A 339 3.16 -10.51 11.99
N ASP A 340 4.39 -10.11 11.65
CA ASP A 340 5.54 -10.99 11.39
C ASP A 340 5.97 -11.81 12.63
N THR A 341 5.81 -11.25 13.84
CA THR A 341 6.35 -11.82 15.10
C THR A 341 5.81 -13.22 15.37
N GLU A 342 4.59 -13.50 14.94
CA GLU A 342 3.93 -14.77 15.18
C GLU A 342 4.27 -15.84 14.15
N GLU A 343 4.72 -15.46 12.95
CA GLU A 343 5.10 -16.37 11.86
C GLU A 343 6.40 -17.13 12.19
N HIS A 344 7.33 -16.42 12.85
CA HIS A 344 8.63 -16.94 13.26
C HIS A 344 8.54 -18.00 14.38
N SER A 345 7.36 -18.21 14.97
CA SER A 345 7.17 -19.24 15.99
C SER A 345 7.33 -20.64 15.40
N LYS A 346 8.19 -21.47 16.00
CA LYS A 346 8.37 -22.86 15.55
C LYS A 346 7.18 -23.75 15.91
N THR A 347 6.48 -23.44 17.00
CA THR A 347 5.36 -24.22 17.54
C THR A 347 4.11 -24.11 16.67
N SER A 348 3.49 -25.25 16.35
CA SER A 348 2.17 -25.32 15.70
C SER A 348 1.06 -24.99 16.71
N ARG A 349 -0.05 -24.44 16.23
CA ARG A 349 -1.19 -23.99 17.05
C ARG A 349 -2.50 -24.56 16.52
N LYS A 350 -3.53 -24.58 17.37
CA LYS A 350 -4.93 -24.67 16.97
C LYS A 350 -5.54 -23.27 16.94
N ILE A 351 -5.89 -22.80 15.75
CA ILE A 351 -6.39 -21.46 15.47
C ILE A 351 -7.87 -21.54 15.10
N VAL A 352 -8.69 -20.69 15.71
CA VAL A 352 -10.09 -20.49 15.30
C VAL A 352 -10.24 -19.08 14.74
N ILE A 353 -10.80 -18.97 13.55
CA ILE A 353 -11.07 -17.70 12.87
C ILE A 353 -12.57 -17.46 12.90
N TYR A 354 -12.98 -16.32 13.45
CA TYR A 354 -14.38 -15.93 13.54
C TYR A 354 -14.69 -14.72 12.65
N GLY A 355 -15.46 -14.93 11.59
CA GLY A 355 -15.90 -13.85 10.68
C GLY A 355 -16.05 -14.32 9.23
N GLY A 356 -16.94 -13.67 8.46
CA GLY A 356 -17.33 -14.13 7.11
C GLY A 356 -16.72 -13.37 5.93
N GLY A 357 -15.88 -12.37 6.18
CA GLY A 357 -15.38 -11.44 5.16
C GLY A 357 -14.05 -11.84 4.50
N GLY A 358 -13.62 -11.09 3.49
CA GLY A 358 -12.34 -11.32 2.79
C GLY A 358 -11.11 -11.31 3.72
N THR A 359 -11.10 -10.48 4.77
CA THR A 359 -10.05 -10.50 5.81
C THR A 359 -10.02 -11.84 6.57
N ALA A 360 -11.17 -12.47 6.83
CA ALA A 360 -11.20 -13.79 7.48
C ALA A 360 -10.67 -14.89 6.53
N ALA A 361 -10.94 -14.78 5.23
CA ALA A 361 -10.32 -15.66 4.23
C ALA A 361 -8.79 -15.50 4.21
N ALA A 362 -8.27 -14.27 4.27
CA ALA A 362 -6.83 -14.01 4.38
C ALA A 362 -6.24 -14.55 5.69
N CYS A 363 -6.93 -14.38 6.83
CA CYS A 363 -6.55 -14.99 8.11
C CYS A 363 -6.49 -16.52 8.02
N TYR A 364 -7.39 -17.17 7.29
CA TYR A 364 -7.39 -18.62 7.11
C TYR A 364 -6.16 -19.07 6.32
N ARG A 365 -5.81 -18.36 5.24
CA ARG A 365 -4.59 -18.62 4.47
C ARG A 365 -3.33 -18.48 5.33
N LYS A 366 -3.14 -17.32 5.97
CA LYS A 366 -1.97 -17.04 6.80
C LYS A 366 -1.89 -17.96 8.03
N GLY A 367 -3.04 -18.25 8.65
CA GLY A 367 -3.14 -19.23 9.72
C GLY A 367 -2.71 -20.62 9.26
N PHE A 368 -3.15 -21.06 8.09
CA PHE A 368 -2.85 -22.40 7.57
C PHE A 368 -1.36 -22.57 7.23
N PHE A 369 -0.79 -21.65 6.45
CA PHE A 369 0.60 -21.72 5.98
C PHE A 369 1.61 -21.21 7.03
N GLY A 370 1.17 -20.42 8.02
CA GLY A 370 2.03 -19.77 9.01
C GLY A 370 2.63 -18.43 8.54
N HIS A 371 2.52 -18.14 7.25
CA HIS A 371 2.87 -16.90 6.58
C HIS A 371 1.92 -16.71 5.38
N ASP A 372 2.05 -15.63 4.64
CA ASP A 372 1.26 -15.34 3.42
C ASP A 372 2.12 -15.04 2.20
N VAL A 373 3.38 -14.65 2.40
CA VAL A 373 4.43 -14.46 1.38
C VAL A 373 4.47 -15.64 0.40
N HIS A 374 4.28 -15.36 -0.89
CA HIS A 374 4.33 -16.31 -2.00
C HIS A 374 3.37 -17.51 -1.90
N THR A 375 2.27 -17.38 -1.14
CA THR A 375 1.31 -18.47 -0.93
C THR A 375 0.29 -18.63 -2.07
N GLU A 376 0.30 -17.77 -3.09
CA GLU A 376 -0.75 -17.65 -4.12
C GLU A 376 -0.98 -18.95 -4.91
N THR A 377 0.08 -19.74 -5.06
CA THR A 377 0.13 -21.01 -5.79
C THR A 377 0.30 -22.21 -4.88
N MET A 378 0.48 -22.01 -3.56
CA MET A 378 0.65 -23.10 -2.59
C MET A 378 -0.64 -23.88 -2.39
N GLU A 379 -0.52 -25.22 -2.42
CA GLU A 379 -1.61 -26.13 -2.10
C GLU A 379 -1.88 -26.22 -0.59
N PHE A 380 -3.13 -26.46 -0.20
CA PHE A 380 -3.54 -26.64 1.21
C PHE A 380 -3.49 -28.11 1.63
N ASN A 381 -2.29 -28.64 1.81
CA ASN A 381 -2.04 -30.04 2.14
C ASN A 381 -1.24 -30.15 3.46
N LYS A 382 -0.93 -31.38 3.91
CA LYS A 382 -0.23 -31.59 5.19
C LYS A 382 1.24 -31.16 5.18
N THR A 383 1.88 -30.99 4.01
CA THR A 383 3.29 -30.58 3.94
C THR A 383 3.46 -29.07 3.96
N THR A 384 2.45 -28.30 3.56
CA THR A 384 2.39 -26.83 3.66
C THR A 384 1.67 -26.34 4.92
N GLN A 385 1.01 -27.21 5.66
CA GLN A 385 0.25 -26.86 6.86
C GLN A 385 1.15 -26.60 8.08
N LYS A 386 1.17 -25.34 8.55
CA LYS A 386 1.83 -24.92 9.79
C LYS A 386 0.95 -25.13 11.02
N ASN A 387 -0.34 -24.79 10.94
CA ASN A 387 -1.28 -24.80 12.08
C ASN A 387 -2.55 -25.60 11.75
N SER A 388 -3.21 -26.11 12.79
CA SER A 388 -4.60 -26.56 12.68
C SER A 388 -5.50 -25.32 12.68
N VAL A 389 -6.39 -25.18 11.69
CA VAL A 389 -7.22 -23.99 11.53
C VAL A 389 -8.67 -24.39 11.33
N VAL A 390 -9.60 -23.73 12.03
CA VAL A 390 -11.04 -23.82 11.80
C VAL A 390 -11.60 -22.43 11.54
N TRP A 391 -12.39 -22.28 10.49
CA TRP A 391 -13.00 -21.02 10.07
C TRP A 391 -14.53 -21.07 10.31
N ILE A 392 -15.00 -20.19 11.19
CA ILE A 392 -16.36 -20.14 11.68
C ILE A 392 -16.99 -18.78 11.38
N ALA A 393 -18.21 -18.75 10.86
CA ALA A 393 -18.93 -17.50 10.60
C ALA A 393 -20.46 -17.68 10.61
N LYS A 394 -21.19 -16.57 10.80
CA LYS A 394 -22.66 -16.57 10.60
C LYS A 394 -23.06 -16.79 9.13
N GLN A 395 -22.23 -16.32 8.21
CA GLN A 395 -22.40 -16.36 6.75
C GLN A 395 -21.03 -16.24 6.06
N PHE A 396 -20.90 -16.74 4.84
CA PHE A 396 -19.64 -16.75 4.06
C PHE A 396 -19.74 -16.06 2.68
N ASP A 397 -20.92 -15.54 2.35
CA ASP A 397 -21.22 -14.75 1.14
C ASP A 397 -20.34 -13.49 1.02
N LYS A 398 -20.00 -12.86 2.15
CA LYS A 398 -19.14 -11.67 2.21
C LYS A 398 -17.63 -11.94 2.05
N ALA A 399 -17.20 -13.18 1.84
CA ALA A 399 -15.78 -13.52 1.69
C ALA A 399 -15.17 -13.00 0.37
N GLY A 400 -16.02 -12.73 -0.63
CA GLY A 400 -15.62 -12.20 -1.95
C GLY A 400 -15.30 -13.29 -2.98
N THR A 401 -15.15 -12.86 -4.23
CA THR A 401 -15.00 -13.72 -5.42
C THR A 401 -13.55 -13.91 -5.89
N GLY A 402 -12.58 -13.32 -5.19
CA GLY A 402 -11.16 -13.38 -5.56
C GLY A 402 -10.59 -14.80 -5.46
N LYS A 403 -9.57 -15.10 -6.27
CA LYS A 403 -8.87 -16.38 -6.31
C LYS A 403 -8.39 -16.81 -4.93
N LEU A 404 -7.78 -15.91 -4.16
CA LEU A 404 -7.28 -16.24 -2.81
C LEU A 404 -8.43 -16.55 -1.82
N ALA A 405 -9.53 -15.81 -1.89
CA ALA A 405 -10.69 -16.02 -1.01
C ALA A 405 -11.49 -17.29 -1.39
N THR A 406 -11.73 -17.50 -2.68
CA THR A 406 -12.46 -18.66 -3.21
C THR A 406 -11.68 -19.97 -3.02
N THR A 407 -10.35 -19.96 -3.18
CA THR A 407 -9.50 -21.12 -2.84
C THR A 407 -9.51 -21.42 -1.35
N ALA A 408 -9.43 -20.40 -0.48
CA ALA A 408 -9.58 -20.58 0.97
C ALA A 408 -10.93 -21.22 1.34
N LEU A 409 -12.05 -20.62 0.90
CA LEU A 409 -13.41 -21.13 1.14
C LEU A 409 -13.59 -22.57 0.64
N THR A 410 -13.23 -22.83 -0.62
CA THR A 410 -13.43 -24.14 -1.26
C THR A 410 -12.60 -25.21 -0.56
N THR A 411 -11.40 -24.86 -0.10
CA THR A 411 -10.52 -25.82 0.57
C THR A 411 -10.94 -26.06 2.01
N ALA A 412 -11.25 -25.00 2.79
CA ALA A 412 -11.78 -25.13 4.13
C ALA A 412 -13.04 -26.02 4.16
N LYS A 413 -13.95 -25.83 3.17
CA LYS A 413 -15.12 -26.68 2.99
C LYS A 413 -14.78 -28.13 2.65
N LYS A 414 -13.80 -28.39 1.78
CA LYS A 414 -13.34 -29.75 1.42
C LYS A 414 -12.62 -30.48 2.56
N ARG A 415 -12.17 -29.75 3.58
CA ARG A 415 -11.39 -30.25 4.72
C ARG A 415 -12.20 -30.33 6.03
N ASP A 416 -13.51 -30.06 5.97
CA ASP A 416 -14.40 -29.94 7.12
C ASP A 416 -13.95 -28.89 8.17
N GLU A 417 -13.16 -27.90 7.72
CA GLU A 417 -12.62 -26.80 8.52
C GLU A 417 -13.53 -25.55 8.47
N LEU A 418 -14.67 -25.59 7.75
CA LEU A 418 -15.59 -24.47 7.56
C LEU A 418 -16.94 -24.72 8.27
N ILE A 419 -17.30 -23.91 9.27
CA ILE A 419 -18.51 -24.12 10.09
C ILE A 419 -19.40 -22.87 10.13
N GLN A 420 -20.70 -23.03 9.88
CA GLN A 420 -21.65 -21.93 10.04
C GLN A 420 -22.18 -21.85 11.49
N ALA A 421 -21.71 -20.86 12.26
CA ALA A 421 -22.13 -20.65 13.65
C ALA A 421 -21.86 -19.21 14.15
N GLU A 422 -22.53 -18.85 15.24
CA GLU A 422 -22.31 -17.63 16.03
C GLU A 422 -21.49 -17.95 17.29
N LEU A 423 -20.44 -17.17 17.57
CA LEU A 423 -19.69 -17.25 18.83
C LEU A 423 -20.51 -16.62 19.96
N THR A 424 -20.75 -17.36 21.04
CA THR A 424 -21.58 -16.93 22.18
C THR A 424 -20.84 -16.84 23.51
N LYS A 425 -19.67 -17.47 23.65
CA LYS A 425 -18.87 -17.45 24.89
C LYS A 425 -17.37 -17.70 24.60
N ILE A 426 -16.50 -17.13 25.43
CA ILE A 426 -15.05 -17.40 25.44
C ILE A 426 -14.62 -17.59 26.89
N GLU A 427 -13.95 -18.69 27.20
CA GLU A 427 -13.43 -18.98 28.55
C GLU A 427 -11.94 -19.35 28.50
N LEU A 428 -11.13 -18.73 29.36
CA LEU A 428 -9.73 -19.08 29.51
C LEU A 428 -9.61 -20.32 30.41
N GLN A 429 -9.04 -21.39 29.88
CA GLN A 429 -8.84 -22.65 30.57
C GLN A 429 -7.56 -22.64 31.41
N THR A 430 -7.47 -23.55 32.39
CA THR A 430 -6.34 -23.65 33.34
C THR A 430 -5.02 -24.08 32.69
N ASN A 431 -5.11 -24.86 31.60
CA ASN A 431 -3.97 -25.20 30.72
C ASN A 431 -3.53 -24.01 29.82
N GLY A 432 -4.28 -22.91 29.83
CA GLY A 432 -4.04 -21.72 29.04
C GLY A 432 -4.69 -21.71 27.65
N THR A 433 -5.46 -22.71 27.23
CA THR A 433 -6.25 -22.66 25.98
C THR A 433 -7.50 -21.78 26.16
N LEU A 434 -8.14 -21.44 25.06
CA LEU A 434 -9.46 -20.80 25.03
C LEU A 434 -10.51 -21.85 24.70
N LEU A 435 -11.56 -21.95 25.52
CA LEU A 435 -12.78 -22.68 25.18
C LEU A 435 -13.77 -21.70 24.55
N LEU A 436 -14.21 -22.01 23.33
CA LEU A 436 -15.13 -21.18 22.56
C LEU A 436 -16.48 -21.89 22.43
N THR A 437 -17.55 -21.31 22.94
CA THR A 437 -18.91 -21.84 22.75
C THR A 437 -19.55 -21.20 21.53
N PHE A 438 -20.12 -22.05 20.67
CA PHE A 438 -20.78 -21.65 19.43
C PHE A 438 -22.23 -22.12 19.39
N ARG A 439 -23.08 -21.31 18.74
CA ARG A 439 -24.47 -21.63 18.43
C ARG A 439 -24.62 -21.72 16.91
N SER A 440 -25.02 -22.89 16.40
CA SER A 440 -25.45 -23.06 15.01
C SER A 440 -26.96 -23.31 14.94
N VAL A 441 -27.56 -22.91 13.83
CA VAL A 441 -28.96 -23.20 13.49
C VAL A 441 -28.94 -24.05 12.23
N SER A 442 -29.46 -25.27 12.27
CA SER A 442 -29.58 -26.10 11.08
C SER A 442 -30.58 -25.49 10.09
N PRO A 443 -30.21 -25.28 8.81
CA PRO A 443 -31.11 -24.70 7.81
C PRO A 443 -32.43 -25.47 7.67
N ASP A 444 -32.36 -26.80 7.73
CA ASP A 444 -33.47 -27.69 7.36
C ASP A 444 -34.45 -27.99 8.50
N SER A 445 -34.08 -27.71 9.75
CA SER A 445 -34.85 -28.10 10.94
C SER A 445 -35.05 -26.97 11.96
N GLN A 446 -34.40 -25.82 11.77
CA GLN A 446 -34.27 -24.73 12.76
C GLN A 446 -33.73 -25.17 14.13
N ALA A 447 -33.23 -26.41 14.26
CA ALA A 447 -32.71 -26.94 15.50
C ALA A 447 -31.46 -26.15 15.90
N ILE A 448 -31.47 -25.64 17.13
CA ILE A 448 -30.33 -24.93 17.72
C ILE A 448 -29.37 -25.99 18.26
N LYS A 449 -28.18 -26.07 17.68
CA LYS A 449 -27.07 -26.87 18.21
C LYS A 449 -26.08 -25.94 18.89
N ILE A 450 -25.74 -26.25 20.13
CA ILE A 450 -24.62 -25.63 20.84
C ILE A 450 -23.45 -26.63 20.82
N PHE A 451 -22.25 -26.13 20.59
CA PHE A 451 -21.03 -26.93 20.64
C PHE A 451 -19.85 -26.08 21.12
N ASP A 452 -18.89 -26.71 21.77
CA ASP A 452 -17.68 -26.06 22.25
C ASP A 452 -16.47 -26.45 21.39
N MET A 453 -15.49 -25.55 21.33
CA MET A 453 -14.23 -25.76 20.64
C MET A 453 -13.07 -25.14 21.42
N GLU A 454 -12.14 -25.97 21.88
CA GLU A 454 -10.87 -25.47 22.40
C GLU A 454 -9.95 -24.99 21.27
N CYS A 455 -9.23 -23.88 21.48
CA CYS A 455 -8.16 -23.41 20.62
C CYS A 455 -7.03 -22.72 21.42
N ASP A 456 -5.87 -22.58 20.81
CA ASP A 456 -4.77 -21.78 21.36
C ASP A 456 -5.01 -20.28 21.10
N GLN A 457 -5.54 -19.97 19.92
CA GLN A 457 -5.68 -18.63 19.40
C GLN A 457 -7.04 -18.41 18.72
N LEU A 458 -7.70 -17.30 19.04
CA LEU A 458 -8.90 -16.79 18.39
C LEU A 458 -8.55 -15.54 17.56
N ILE A 459 -8.83 -15.60 16.26
CA ILE A 459 -8.70 -14.46 15.34
C ILE A 459 -10.10 -13.96 15.01
N TYR A 460 -10.44 -12.72 15.34
CA TYR A 460 -11.77 -12.15 15.05
C TYR A 460 -11.72 -11.16 13.88
N SER A 461 -12.58 -11.36 12.89
CA SER A 461 -12.58 -10.62 11.62
C SER A 461 -14.01 -10.38 11.13
N ILE A 462 -14.82 -9.76 12.00
CA ILE A 462 -16.28 -9.57 11.85
C ILE A 462 -16.69 -8.23 11.22
N GLY A 463 -15.89 -7.74 10.26
CA GLY A 463 -16.03 -6.40 9.67
C GLY A 463 -15.38 -5.31 10.52
N GLN A 464 -15.60 -4.04 10.15
CA GLN A 464 -14.90 -2.89 10.72
C GLN A 464 -15.82 -1.90 11.42
N ASP A 465 -15.27 -1.20 12.41
CA ASP A 465 -15.93 -0.15 13.18
C ASP A 465 -15.82 1.19 12.45
N ASP A 466 -16.93 1.63 11.86
CA ASP A 466 -17.07 2.91 11.16
C ASP A 466 -17.55 4.04 12.09
N SER A 467 -17.79 3.77 13.38
CA SER A 467 -18.34 4.75 14.33
C SER A 467 -17.46 6.01 14.48
N LEU A 468 -16.12 5.86 14.44
CA LEU A 468 -15.19 6.99 14.47
C LEU A 468 -15.36 7.89 13.24
N VAL A 469 -15.48 7.31 12.05
CA VAL A 469 -15.64 8.07 10.79
C VAL A 469 -17.01 8.76 10.76
N ARG A 470 -18.07 8.07 11.17
CA ARG A 470 -19.42 8.63 11.34
C ARG A 470 -19.42 9.81 12.34
N ASN A 471 -18.75 9.65 13.47
CA ASN A 471 -18.63 10.71 14.48
C ASN A 471 -17.87 11.94 13.94
N ILE A 472 -16.77 11.74 13.20
CA ILE A 472 -16.05 12.84 12.52
C ILE A 472 -16.95 13.53 11.49
N CYS A 473 -17.79 12.76 10.78
CA CYS A 473 -18.64 13.22 9.69
C CYS A 473 -20.07 13.60 10.10
N LYS A 474 -20.37 13.70 11.40
CA LYS A 474 -21.76 13.79 11.92
C LYS A 474 -22.58 14.94 11.33
N GLU A 475 -21.99 16.10 11.09
CA GLU A 475 -22.69 17.25 10.49
C GLU A 475 -22.82 17.16 8.96
N VAL A 476 -22.05 16.30 8.31
CA VAL A 476 -22.02 16.16 6.84
C VAL A 476 -22.80 14.93 6.34
N GLU A 477 -22.98 13.90 7.16
CA GLU A 477 -23.56 12.59 6.76
C GLU A 477 -25.07 12.60 6.45
N GLY A 478 -25.82 13.59 6.96
CA GLY A 478 -27.28 13.61 6.92
C GLY A 478 -27.91 13.68 5.52
N ASP A 479 -27.17 14.10 4.50
CA ASP A 479 -27.64 14.17 3.10
C ASP A 479 -26.49 13.84 2.13
N LEU A 480 -26.12 12.56 2.10
CA LEU A 480 -25.16 12.00 1.13
C LEU A 480 -25.88 11.15 0.08
N SER A 481 -25.50 11.37 -1.19
CA SER A 481 -26.02 10.68 -2.37
C SER A 481 -24.90 10.03 -3.19
N LEU A 482 -25.24 8.99 -3.97
CA LEU A 482 -24.31 8.34 -4.90
C LEU A 482 -24.18 9.19 -6.17
N VAL A 483 -22.94 9.47 -6.58
CA VAL A 483 -22.65 10.22 -7.81
C VAL A 483 -22.23 9.25 -8.91
N TYR A 484 -22.89 9.36 -10.06
CA TYR A 484 -22.59 8.61 -11.27
C TYR A 484 -22.04 9.54 -12.36
N ASP A 485 -21.27 8.98 -13.29
CA ASP A 485 -20.92 9.68 -14.52
C ASP A 485 -22.06 9.67 -15.55
N LYS A 486 -21.86 10.34 -16.69
CA LYS A 486 -22.82 10.41 -17.80
C LYS A 486 -23.19 9.05 -18.40
N ASN A 487 -22.42 8.00 -18.10
CA ASN A 487 -22.55 6.65 -18.64
C ASN A 487 -23.04 5.62 -17.59
N GLY A 488 -23.32 6.05 -16.35
CA GLY A 488 -23.79 5.19 -15.26
C GLY A 488 -22.68 4.48 -14.46
N MET A 489 -21.41 4.85 -14.61
CA MET A 489 -20.35 4.42 -13.72
C MET A 489 -20.46 5.15 -12.38
N LEU A 490 -20.53 4.42 -11.26
CA LEU A 490 -20.47 5.00 -9.92
C LEU A 490 -19.09 5.62 -9.67
N LEU A 491 -19.04 6.88 -9.27
CA LEU A 491 -17.81 7.64 -9.02
C LEU A 491 -17.47 7.76 -7.53
N ASN A 492 -18.43 8.19 -6.71
CA ASN A 492 -18.23 8.48 -5.29
C ASN A 492 -19.59 8.61 -4.56
N VAL A 493 -19.54 8.92 -3.27
CA VAL A 493 -20.68 9.38 -2.49
C VAL A 493 -20.39 10.81 -2.04
N CYS A 494 -21.31 11.76 -2.19
CA CYS A 494 -21.06 13.15 -1.80
C CYS A 494 -22.25 13.82 -1.10
N SER A 495 -21.95 14.92 -0.39
CA SER A 495 -22.95 15.85 0.14
C SER A 495 -23.77 16.52 -0.96
N ALA A 496 -24.96 17.03 -0.63
CA ALA A 496 -25.84 17.73 -1.57
C ALA A 496 -25.18 18.90 -2.32
N ASP A 497 -24.29 19.65 -1.67
CA ASP A 497 -23.51 20.74 -2.27
C ASP A 497 -22.28 20.28 -3.06
N LYS A 498 -22.03 18.96 -3.09
CA LYS A 498 -20.92 18.28 -3.79
C LYS A 498 -19.52 18.66 -3.30
N LYS A 499 -19.40 19.29 -2.13
CA LYS A 499 -18.12 19.74 -1.54
C LYS A 499 -17.51 18.74 -0.56
N VAL A 500 -18.28 17.81 0.00
CA VAL A 500 -17.75 16.70 0.81
C VAL A 500 -17.92 15.40 0.04
N ILE A 501 -16.80 14.77 -0.33
CA ILE A 501 -16.76 13.67 -1.29
C ILE A 501 -16.04 12.48 -0.67
N PHE A 502 -16.73 11.33 -0.58
CA PHE A 502 -16.23 10.08 -0.03
C PHE A 502 -15.84 9.13 -1.17
N PHE A 503 -14.63 8.54 -1.10
CA PHE A 503 -14.12 7.62 -2.12
C PHE A 503 -13.82 6.22 -1.56
N GLY A 504 -14.06 5.19 -2.36
CA GLY A 504 -13.68 3.81 -2.08
C GLY A 504 -14.20 3.30 -0.73
N ALA A 505 -13.29 2.86 0.12
CA ALA A 505 -13.56 2.48 1.51
C ALA A 505 -14.41 3.50 2.30
N ALA A 506 -14.17 4.80 2.14
CA ALA A 506 -14.91 5.84 2.85
C ALA A 506 -16.37 5.94 2.39
N ALA A 507 -16.60 5.78 1.08
CA ALA A 507 -17.95 5.73 0.51
C ALA A 507 -18.71 4.48 0.98
N MET A 508 -18.02 3.33 1.01
CA MET A 508 -18.56 2.08 1.53
C MET A 508 -18.90 2.16 3.03
N ALA A 509 -18.14 2.90 3.84
CA ALA A 509 -18.46 3.08 5.26
C ALA A 509 -19.78 3.86 5.46
N VAL A 510 -20.01 4.95 4.71
CA VAL A 510 -21.20 5.80 4.88
C VAL A 510 -22.45 5.31 4.12
N ARG A 511 -22.30 4.47 3.08
CA ARG A 511 -23.39 3.91 2.26
C ARG A 511 -23.09 2.47 1.80
N GLU A 512 -22.84 1.55 2.75
CA GLU A 512 -22.38 0.17 2.47
C GLU A 512 -23.19 -0.51 1.38
N LYS A 513 -24.52 -0.57 1.54
CA LYS A 513 -25.39 -1.34 0.65
C LYS A 513 -25.46 -0.74 -0.75
N GLU A 514 -25.84 0.53 -0.85
CA GLU A 514 -26.06 1.20 -2.14
C GLU A 514 -24.75 1.28 -2.94
N TYR A 515 -23.64 1.59 -2.27
CA TYR A 515 -22.32 1.69 -2.91
C TYR A 515 -21.80 0.31 -3.37
N MET A 516 -22.02 -0.73 -2.58
CA MET A 516 -21.64 -2.10 -2.92
C MET A 516 -22.44 -2.60 -4.14
N ASP A 517 -23.76 -2.45 -4.12
CA ASP A 517 -24.66 -2.89 -5.20
C ASP A 517 -24.34 -2.16 -6.52
N ALA A 518 -24.17 -0.83 -6.47
CA ALA A 518 -23.84 -0.02 -7.63
C ALA A 518 -22.42 -0.30 -8.18
N THR A 519 -21.42 -0.51 -7.31
CA THR A 519 -20.06 -0.87 -7.75
C THR A 519 -20.03 -2.26 -8.40
N TRP A 520 -20.73 -3.25 -7.83
CA TRP A 520 -20.82 -4.58 -8.43
C TRP A 520 -21.50 -4.56 -9.80
N LYS A 521 -22.60 -3.80 -9.95
CA LYS A 521 -23.28 -3.63 -11.24
C LYS A 521 -22.33 -3.07 -12.32
N TRP A 522 -21.52 -2.07 -11.96
CA TRP A 522 -20.50 -1.52 -12.86
C TRP A 522 -19.43 -2.56 -13.23
N LEU A 523 -18.81 -3.22 -12.24
CA LEU A 523 -17.79 -4.26 -12.47
C LEU A 523 -18.30 -5.38 -13.39
N GLN A 524 -19.54 -5.83 -13.19
CA GLN A 524 -20.19 -6.83 -14.04
C GLN A 524 -20.40 -6.33 -15.47
N SER A 525 -20.86 -5.08 -15.66
CA SER A 525 -21.06 -4.51 -17.00
C SER A 525 -19.75 -4.35 -17.80
N GLU A 526 -18.63 -4.13 -17.11
CA GLU A 526 -17.29 -3.98 -17.68
C GLU A 526 -16.51 -5.31 -17.81
N ASN A 527 -17.14 -6.44 -17.44
CA ASN A 527 -16.55 -7.78 -17.35
C ASN A 527 -15.29 -7.87 -16.45
N ILE A 528 -15.23 -7.05 -15.41
CA ILE A 528 -14.11 -7.01 -14.46
C ILE A 528 -14.42 -8.00 -13.33
N GLY A 529 -13.71 -9.13 -13.30
CA GLY A 529 -14.06 -10.29 -12.47
C GLY A 529 -13.14 -10.57 -11.28
N GLY A 530 -13.63 -11.40 -10.36
CA GLY A 530 -12.82 -12.16 -9.39
C GLY A 530 -12.08 -11.34 -8.35
N ASP A 531 -10.86 -10.91 -8.67
CA ASP A 531 -9.84 -10.38 -7.76
C ASP A 531 -10.04 -8.89 -7.41
N VAL A 532 -11.25 -8.38 -7.59
CA VAL A 532 -11.68 -7.02 -7.25
C VAL A 532 -13.05 -7.04 -6.60
N GLY A 533 -13.36 -6.01 -5.80
CA GLY A 533 -14.68 -5.85 -5.21
C GLY A 533 -14.89 -4.45 -4.63
N PRO A 534 -16.12 -4.11 -4.24
CA PRO A 534 -16.43 -2.79 -3.69
C PRO A 534 -15.56 -2.44 -2.47
N GLY A 535 -15.11 -1.20 -2.41
CA GLY A 535 -14.18 -0.72 -1.38
C GLY A 535 -12.71 -1.15 -1.55
N SER A 536 -12.38 -2.01 -2.53
CA SER A 536 -10.98 -2.40 -2.81
C SER A 536 -10.23 -1.35 -3.65
N MET A 537 -8.90 -1.48 -3.74
CA MET A 537 -8.05 -0.44 -4.38
C MET A 537 -8.33 -0.26 -5.88
N PRO A 538 -8.39 -1.30 -6.74
CA PRO A 538 -8.52 -1.10 -8.19
C PRO A 538 -9.82 -0.38 -8.62
N PRO A 539 -11.03 -0.74 -8.11
CA PRO A 539 -12.25 0.04 -8.37
C PRO A 539 -12.10 1.49 -7.92
N SER A 540 -11.63 1.71 -6.69
CA SER A 540 -11.43 3.07 -6.13
C SER A 540 -10.53 3.94 -7.02
N ARG A 541 -9.47 3.35 -7.60
CA ARG A 541 -8.55 4.04 -8.51
C ARG A 541 -9.20 4.38 -9.86
N ALA A 542 -9.93 3.45 -10.47
CA ALA A 542 -10.67 3.68 -11.71
C ALA A 542 -11.75 4.76 -11.52
N GLN A 543 -12.44 4.73 -10.37
CA GLN A 543 -13.44 5.72 -9.97
C GLN A 543 -12.86 7.12 -9.80
N ILE A 544 -11.73 7.26 -9.09
CA ILE A 544 -11.01 8.54 -8.96
C ILE A 544 -10.54 9.06 -10.32
N LYS A 545 -10.01 8.20 -11.19
CA LYS A 545 -9.55 8.59 -12.53
C LYS A 545 -10.71 9.07 -13.41
N CYS A 546 -11.83 8.35 -13.40
CA CYS A 546 -13.04 8.71 -14.13
C CYS A 546 -13.65 10.03 -13.60
N TYR A 547 -13.75 10.19 -12.27
CA TYR A 547 -14.18 11.44 -11.63
C TYR A 547 -13.27 12.62 -12.00
N SER A 548 -11.95 12.42 -12.02
CA SER A 548 -10.98 13.45 -12.39
C SER A 548 -11.14 13.84 -13.86
N PHE A 549 -11.33 12.87 -14.76
CA PHE A 549 -11.60 13.08 -16.19
C PHE A 549 -12.86 13.91 -16.44
N TRP A 550 -13.98 13.57 -15.80
CA TRP A 550 -15.23 14.35 -15.89
C TRP A 550 -15.11 15.74 -15.22
N SER A 551 -14.14 15.90 -14.32
CA SER A 551 -13.74 17.20 -13.76
C SER A 551 -12.66 17.92 -14.61
N GLY A 552 -12.49 17.55 -15.88
CA GLY A 552 -11.57 18.19 -16.84
C GLY A 552 -10.13 17.66 -16.87
N HIS A 553 -9.75 16.77 -15.95
CA HIS A 553 -8.37 16.29 -15.82
C HIS A 553 -8.09 15.12 -16.76
N LYS A 554 -7.52 15.43 -17.92
CA LYS A 554 -7.23 14.46 -18.99
C LYS A 554 -6.26 13.35 -18.51
N PRO A 555 -6.63 12.04 -18.60
CA PRO A 555 -5.72 10.96 -18.26
C PRO A 555 -4.54 10.89 -19.24
N THR A 556 -3.39 10.51 -18.70
CA THR A 556 -2.10 10.28 -19.37
C THR A 556 -1.87 8.80 -19.72
N SER A 557 -2.62 7.90 -19.08
CA SER A 557 -2.54 6.45 -19.25
C SER A 557 -3.83 5.78 -18.82
N ILE A 558 -4.15 4.64 -19.41
CA ILE A 558 -5.35 3.85 -19.10
C ILE A 558 -4.95 2.41 -18.80
N ASN A 559 -5.53 1.80 -17.77
CA ASN A 559 -5.35 0.39 -17.45
C ASN A 559 -6.41 -0.44 -18.18
N ALA A 560 -5.98 -1.30 -19.11
CA ALA A 560 -6.87 -2.07 -19.97
C ALA A 560 -7.79 -3.06 -19.23
N ASN A 561 -7.51 -3.40 -17.96
CA ASN A 561 -8.26 -4.41 -17.20
C ASN A 561 -9.19 -3.85 -16.10
N ILE A 562 -9.10 -2.56 -15.75
CA ILE A 562 -9.93 -1.96 -14.67
C ILE A 562 -10.61 -0.64 -15.04
N ASP A 563 -10.06 0.15 -15.98
CA ASP A 563 -10.70 1.42 -16.37
C ASP A 563 -11.92 1.16 -17.27
N GLY A 564 -12.97 1.98 -17.12
CA GLY A 564 -14.24 1.81 -17.83
C GLY A 564 -14.12 2.03 -19.35
N HIS A 565 -14.93 1.29 -20.11
CA HIS A 565 -14.84 1.23 -21.57
C HIS A 565 -14.95 2.59 -22.27
N HIS A 566 -15.84 3.48 -21.81
CA HIS A 566 -15.95 4.85 -22.32
C HIS A 566 -14.67 5.68 -22.11
N LEU A 567 -14.00 5.52 -20.96
CA LEU A 567 -12.75 6.24 -20.67
C LEU A 567 -11.59 5.72 -21.56
N ILE A 568 -11.59 4.44 -21.90
CA ILE A 568 -10.65 3.87 -22.87
C ILE A 568 -10.90 4.46 -24.27
N ILE A 569 -12.16 4.52 -24.72
CA ILE A 569 -12.53 5.08 -26.04
C ILE A 569 -12.10 6.55 -26.14
N GLU A 570 -12.51 7.40 -25.19
CA GLU A 570 -12.18 8.84 -25.19
C GLU A 570 -10.65 9.09 -25.09
N PHE A 571 -9.89 8.20 -24.43
CA PHE A 571 -8.43 8.26 -24.42
C PHE A 571 -7.80 7.91 -25.77
N LEU A 572 -8.33 6.90 -26.48
CA LEU A 572 -7.88 6.52 -27.82
C LEU A 572 -8.25 7.60 -28.86
N GLU A 573 -9.47 8.15 -28.82
CA GLU A 573 -9.91 9.25 -29.70
C GLU A 573 -8.99 10.47 -29.57
N ARG A 574 -8.60 10.83 -28.33
CA ARG A 574 -7.59 11.87 -28.06
C ARG A 574 -6.21 11.57 -28.62
N GLY A 575 -5.89 10.30 -28.89
CA GLY A 575 -4.68 9.87 -29.60
C GLY A 575 -4.78 9.95 -31.13
N GLY A 576 -5.90 10.40 -31.68
CA GLY A 576 -6.17 10.42 -33.12
C GLY A 576 -6.72 9.09 -33.67
N VAL A 577 -7.23 8.21 -32.80
CA VAL A 577 -7.88 6.96 -33.22
C VAL A 577 -9.33 7.26 -33.60
N GLU A 578 -9.80 6.75 -34.74
CA GLU A 578 -11.20 6.86 -35.13
C GLU A 578 -12.12 6.14 -34.12
N LYS A 579 -13.24 6.78 -33.77
CA LYS A 579 -14.20 6.28 -32.78
C LYS A 579 -14.64 4.84 -33.01
N THR A 580 -15.04 4.50 -34.23
CA THR A 580 -15.49 3.16 -34.65
C THR A 580 -14.44 2.07 -34.34
N LYS A 581 -13.18 2.41 -34.59
CA LYS A 581 -12.00 1.56 -34.37
C LYS A 581 -11.66 1.41 -32.88
N ALA A 582 -11.79 2.50 -32.12
CA ALA A 582 -11.66 2.47 -30.67
C ALA A 582 -12.76 1.63 -30.02
N GLU A 583 -14.02 1.79 -30.44
CA GLU A 583 -15.16 0.99 -30.00
C GLU A 583 -14.97 -0.51 -30.32
N GLN A 584 -14.45 -0.86 -31.51
CA GLN A 584 -14.17 -2.25 -31.86
C GLN A 584 -13.06 -2.86 -30.98
N PHE A 585 -11.92 -2.17 -30.84
CA PHE A 585 -10.83 -2.61 -29.96
C PHE A 585 -11.33 -2.85 -28.52
N VAL A 586 -12.12 -1.91 -27.99
CA VAL A 586 -12.65 -1.99 -26.63
C VAL A 586 -13.68 -3.11 -26.47
N LYS A 587 -14.54 -3.35 -27.47
CA LYS A 587 -15.48 -4.49 -27.47
C LYS A 587 -14.76 -5.83 -27.38
N GLU A 588 -13.66 -6.00 -28.13
CA GLU A 588 -12.85 -7.23 -28.10
C GLU A 588 -12.08 -7.36 -26.78
N LEU A 589 -11.52 -6.26 -26.26
CA LEU A 589 -10.89 -6.21 -24.93
C LEU A 589 -11.86 -6.61 -23.80
N LEU A 590 -13.09 -6.08 -23.81
CA LEU A 590 -14.13 -6.42 -22.83
C LEU A 590 -14.52 -7.90 -22.88
N GLN A 591 -14.51 -8.52 -24.07
CA GLN A 591 -14.75 -9.95 -24.20
C GLN A 591 -13.58 -10.78 -23.64
N TRP A 592 -12.33 -10.34 -23.85
CA TRP A 592 -11.15 -10.97 -23.26
C TRP A 592 -11.04 -10.81 -21.75
N ARG A 593 -11.53 -9.72 -21.15
CA ARG A 593 -11.60 -9.60 -19.68
C ARG A 593 -12.39 -10.74 -19.02
N LYS A 594 -13.37 -11.33 -19.71
CA LYS A 594 -14.17 -12.47 -19.20
C LYS A 594 -13.36 -13.75 -18.99
N THR A 595 -12.21 -13.92 -19.65
CA THR A 595 -11.49 -15.20 -19.66
C THR A 595 -10.58 -15.41 -18.44
N SER A 596 -10.44 -14.41 -17.56
CA SER A 596 -9.54 -14.45 -16.40
C SER A 596 -9.95 -13.46 -15.32
N THR A 597 -9.77 -13.81 -14.05
CA THR A 597 -9.97 -12.90 -12.91
C THR A 597 -8.97 -11.75 -12.87
N CYS A 598 -7.83 -11.89 -13.58
CA CYS A 598 -6.83 -10.83 -13.73
C CYS A 598 -7.08 -9.90 -14.93
N GLY A 599 -8.16 -10.14 -15.70
CA GLY A 599 -8.45 -9.50 -16.99
C GLY A 599 -7.60 -10.03 -18.15
N ALA A 600 -7.55 -9.29 -19.25
CA ALA A 600 -6.79 -9.70 -20.44
C ALA A 600 -5.27 -9.71 -20.19
N PRO A 601 -4.53 -10.74 -20.64
CA PRO A 601 -3.07 -10.80 -20.47
C PRO A 601 -2.33 -9.89 -21.46
N HIS A 602 -1.09 -9.51 -21.13
CA HIS A 602 -0.25 -8.61 -21.93
C HIS A 602 -0.12 -9.04 -23.40
N SER A 603 0.04 -10.34 -23.66
CA SER A 603 0.16 -10.89 -25.02
C SER A 603 -1.08 -10.61 -25.87
N ILE A 604 -2.27 -10.86 -25.32
CA ILE A 604 -3.56 -10.59 -25.98
C ILE A 604 -3.77 -9.09 -26.20
N ILE A 605 -3.46 -8.24 -25.22
CA ILE A 605 -3.57 -6.78 -25.41
C ILE A 605 -2.60 -6.31 -26.51
N SER A 606 -1.38 -6.86 -26.56
CA SER A 606 -0.41 -6.58 -27.62
C SER A 606 -0.89 -7.03 -29.01
N GLU A 607 -1.60 -8.16 -29.09
CA GLU A 607 -2.20 -8.68 -30.31
C GLU A 607 -3.36 -7.80 -30.77
N LEU A 608 -4.30 -7.46 -29.87
CA LEU A 608 -5.41 -6.55 -30.16
C LEU A 608 -4.90 -5.19 -30.67
N LEU A 609 -3.85 -4.62 -30.06
CA LEU A 609 -3.25 -3.36 -30.55
C LEU A 609 -2.70 -3.49 -31.98
N LYS A 610 -2.16 -4.64 -32.39
CA LYS A 610 -1.68 -4.87 -33.76
C LYS A 610 -2.83 -5.10 -34.74
N THR A 611 -3.80 -5.94 -34.38
CA THR A 611 -5.00 -6.24 -35.18
C THR A 611 -5.76 -4.95 -35.50
N HIS A 612 -5.94 -4.09 -34.49
CA HIS A 612 -6.57 -2.77 -34.65
C HIS A 612 -5.61 -1.67 -35.11
N LYS A 613 -4.37 -1.98 -35.52
CA LYS A 613 -3.35 -1.00 -35.97
C LYS A 613 -3.27 0.23 -35.05
N LEU A 614 -3.27 0.00 -33.74
CA LEU A 614 -3.12 0.99 -32.66
C LEU A 614 -1.71 0.98 -32.08
N ASP A 615 -0.95 -0.10 -32.31
CA ASP A 615 0.44 -0.29 -31.89
C ASP A 615 1.41 0.78 -32.42
N GLN A 616 1.04 1.57 -33.42
CA GLN A 616 1.81 2.72 -33.89
C GLN A 616 1.64 3.97 -32.99
N ILE A 617 0.51 4.09 -32.28
CA ILE A 617 0.11 5.25 -31.48
C ILE A 617 0.18 4.93 -29.97
N ILE A 618 -0.07 3.68 -29.60
CA ILE A 618 -0.16 3.19 -28.22
C ILE A 618 1.03 2.27 -27.93
N GLU A 619 1.61 2.42 -26.73
CA GLU A 619 2.49 1.42 -26.12
C GLU A 619 1.88 0.87 -24.83
N ILE A 620 2.30 -0.34 -24.44
CA ILE A 620 1.98 -0.92 -23.14
C ILE A 620 3.12 -0.62 -22.17
N LYS A 621 2.79 -0.10 -20.99
CA LYS A 621 3.67 -0.02 -19.81
C LYS A 621 3.20 -1.00 -18.74
N GLY A 622 4.14 -1.53 -17.97
CA GLY A 622 3.86 -2.61 -17.03
C GLY A 622 3.22 -3.81 -17.75
N HIS A 623 2.24 -4.45 -17.12
CA HIS A 623 1.51 -5.55 -17.76
C HIS A 623 0.41 -5.12 -18.74
N VAL A 624 -0.33 -4.04 -18.47
CA VAL A 624 -1.61 -3.76 -19.17
C VAL A 624 -1.94 -2.27 -19.34
N HIS A 625 -1.02 -1.36 -19.05
CA HIS A 625 -1.31 0.08 -19.13
C HIS A 625 -1.05 0.64 -20.53
N LEU A 626 -2.09 1.11 -21.18
CA LEU A 626 -2.04 1.81 -22.46
C LEU A 626 -1.57 3.26 -22.25
N VAL A 627 -0.52 3.65 -22.97
CA VAL A 627 0.05 5.01 -22.96
C VAL A 627 0.21 5.48 -24.40
N LEU A 628 -0.06 6.76 -24.65
CA LEU A 628 0.22 7.39 -25.95
C LEU A 628 1.74 7.45 -26.14
N LYS A 629 2.23 6.93 -27.27
CA LYS A 629 3.64 7.03 -27.65
C LYS A 629 3.99 8.50 -27.85
N THR A 630 5.03 8.97 -27.14
CA THR A 630 5.63 10.27 -27.43
C THR A 630 6.06 10.30 -28.90
N PRO A 631 5.69 11.34 -29.69
CA PRO A 631 6.19 11.43 -31.05
C PRO A 631 7.72 11.45 -31.02
N ARG A 632 8.34 10.49 -31.72
CA ARG A 632 9.78 10.50 -31.93
C ARG A 632 10.10 11.73 -32.76
N PHE A 633 10.55 12.80 -32.13
CA PHE A 633 11.29 13.84 -32.81
C PHE A 633 12.43 13.13 -33.54
N ARG A 634 12.41 13.18 -34.88
CA ARG A 634 13.60 12.84 -35.65
C ARG A 634 14.68 13.81 -35.19
N GLU A 635 15.83 13.28 -34.81
CA GLU A 635 17.01 14.13 -34.58
C GLU A 635 17.20 15.04 -35.79
N PRO A 636 17.52 16.33 -35.60
CA PRO A 636 17.82 17.19 -36.73
C PRO A 636 19.02 16.60 -37.47
N ILE A 637 18.79 16.18 -38.71
CA ILE A 637 19.87 15.80 -39.62
C ILE A 637 20.71 17.07 -39.80
N PHE A 638 21.84 17.12 -39.13
CA PHE A 638 22.88 18.10 -39.42
C PHE A 638 23.39 17.82 -40.83
N LEU A 639 22.78 18.49 -41.81
CA LEU A 639 23.35 18.64 -43.14
C LEU A 639 24.64 19.44 -42.98
N ILE A 640 25.76 18.72 -43.02
CA ILE A 640 27.08 19.32 -43.20
C ILE A 640 27.09 19.93 -44.61
N THR A 641 27.22 21.24 -44.67
CA THR A 641 27.55 22.02 -45.88
C THR A 641 29.02 22.37 -45.87
#